data_AF-A0A452EU13-F1
#
_entry.id   AF-A0A452EU13-F1
#
_cell.length_a   1.000
_cell.length_b   1.000
_cell.length_c   1.000
_cell.angle_alpha   90.00
_cell.angle_beta   90.00
_cell.angle_gamma   90.00
#
_symmetry.space_group_name_H-M   'P 1'
#
loop_
_entity.id
_entity.type
_entity.pdbx_description
1 polymer ?
#
loop_
_entity_poly.entity_id
_entity_poly.type
_entity_poly.pdbx_seq_one_letter_code
_entity_poly.pdbx_strand_id
1 'polypeptide(L)'
;MAAVTQAPGSRVLEKCGLEQILEALKLLLSPGGSGSNSLQSTKHDILLATLKSNLSALEDKFLKDPHWKILKLLRDEIANEAEWPQDSVDVTWRFTSQTLLLLLCLKETMLCLAADFNPGKPNPKTPETAPALSPDTLSISQQKTVQSVLQFVVTLGVCPYLAPGVGVPLRFRTEFGAVVQDVVCLSTAPSATRRLYTSCRALLSVAQHASLGSLVFCRHLGDIAAGLCQLGFCPSKRSSLSPEEEVLTEEERALSRKALRDILDQVYQPLAVRELLILQGGPPQSCSEGKMQVRCRAPAWLRRLCGQLLSERLMRPSGVQAVVRGILEGAGAGAAGGSDAEATAADWKKCDLIAKILASCPQQSLSPEDYYRDICPQILDLFHFQDKLAARQFQRVATTTFLTMSREQPQLAAKYLLQPMLAPLHRCLNTAEIPESDKVPGTILVTEEQLSRCIEDIYKVYVVGNEPLPVLVDSLLPVLGVLFSLYCFTKQSVSHIRSLCQEILLWILGRLERNKAVASLKGFAGLDKSVPSLHSLCHFRAAPQGGVMITIKEAVCDEDEDEALYQRVSSEQCRVEHLGGLLSHCQECGLAGDFFIFCLKELTHMAVENETEFKMKSFSNKSLLELEQHQTLLVEGQERKLLVLQLVALLCERMSEQIFTNITQVVDFVAATLQRACASLAHQAESTVESQTLSMSMGLVAVMLGGAIQLKSSDFAVLKQLLPLLEKVSSTYPDPVIQELAADLRITISTHGAFSTETVSVAAQSTLNKKDPEGKREEQQQTSYERYSDVSHGHLEPQQSHVASHEVREPSTTAKQKSGSVTTEELQEALLSAYDPQIPTRAAALRTLSRWIEQREAKILGMQEKLLKVFLENLEHEDTFVYLSAIQGVALLSDVYPEKILPGLLAQYDSSKDRHTPETRMKVGEILMRIVRALGEFSCSSL
;
A
#
# COMPACT_ATOMS: atom_id res chain seq x y z
N MET A 1 -19.56 30.85 22.97
CA MET A 1 -20.28 32.05 23.43
C MET A 1 -20.49 31.94 24.93
N ALA A 2 -19.67 32.62 25.72
CA ALA A 2 -19.91 32.88 27.13
C ALA A 2 -19.82 34.41 27.29
N ALA A 3 -20.91 35.01 27.73
CA ALA A 3 -21.05 36.45 27.87
C ALA A 3 -20.09 36.94 28.97
N VAL A 4 -19.13 37.79 28.58
CA VAL A 4 -18.32 38.56 29.53
C VAL A 4 -19.19 39.73 29.98
N THR A 5 -19.56 39.71 31.25
CA THR A 5 -20.18 40.80 31.99
C THR A 5 -19.35 42.08 31.86
N GLN A 6 -19.91 43.09 31.21
CA GLN A 6 -19.37 44.44 31.11
C GLN A 6 -19.43 45.13 32.48
N ALA A 7 -18.29 45.60 32.98
CA ALA A 7 -18.25 46.64 34.01
C ALA A 7 -18.47 48.01 33.34
N PRO A 8 -19.38 48.87 33.84
CA PRO A 8 -19.67 50.15 33.22
C PRO A 8 -18.70 51.21 33.74
N GLY A 9 -17.63 51.50 32.98
CA GLY A 9 -16.65 52.48 33.45
C GLY A 9 -15.49 52.80 32.51
N SER A 10 -15.74 53.08 31.22
CA SER A 10 -14.81 53.88 30.41
C SER A 10 -15.55 54.47 29.23
N ARG A 11 -15.88 55.76 29.31
CA ARG A 11 -16.64 56.51 28.29
C ARG A 11 -15.85 57.67 27.69
N VAL A 12 -14.51 57.68 27.80
CA VAL A 12 -13.66 58.72 27.22
C VAL A 12 -12.39 58.12 26.63
N LEU A 13 -12.51 57.48 25.48
CA LEU A 13 -11.37 57.18 24.62
C LEU A 13 -11.64 57.87 23.28
N GLU A 14 -11.25 59.15 23.19
CA GLU A 14 -11.08 59.80 21.88
C GLU A 14 -10.15 58.92 21.05
N LYS A 15 -10.61 58.53 19.85
CA LYS A 15 -10.03 57.45 19.06
C LYS A 15 -8.57 57.75 18.70
N CYS A 16 -7.63 57.13 19.40
CA CYS A 16 -6.22 57.09 18.98
C CYS A 16 -6.15 56.41 17.61
N GLY A 17 -5.48 57.04 16.64
CA GLY A 17 -5.30 56.45 15.33
C GLY A 17 -4.30 55.30 15.38
N LEU A 18 -4.61 54.16 14.74
CA LEU A 18 -3.69 53.03 14.58
C LEU A 18 -2.35 53.48 13.94
N GLU A 19 -2.40 54.47 13.05
CA GLU A 19 -1.22 55.06 12.41
C GLU A 19 -0.28 55.78 13.37
N GLN A 20 -0.81 56.43 14.42
CA GLN A 20 -0.02 57.15 15.42
C GLN A 20 0.84 56.19 16.25
N ILE A 21 0.26 55.05 16.64
CA ILE A 21 0.96 54.00 17.39
C ILE A 21 2.06 53.36 16.52
N LEU A 22 1.76 53.12 15.24
CA LEU A 22 2.74 52.56 14.31
C LEU A 22 3.86 53.56 13.98
N GLU A 23 3.58 54.86 13.93
CA GLU A 23 4.61 55.89 13.81
C GLU A 23 5.51 55.92 15.06
N ALA A 24 4.92 55.76 16.26
CA ALA A 24 5.66 55.65 17.52
C ALA A 24 6.63 54.47 17.50
N LEU A 25 6.15 53.32 17.04
CA LEU A 25 6.94 52.10 16.90
C LEU A 25 8.05 52.26 15.84
N LYS A 26 7.78 52.94 14.71
CA LYS A 26 8.80 53.22 13.69
C LYS A 26 9.90 54.16 14.19
N LEU A 27 9.55 55.15 15.02
CA LEU A 27 10.54 56.06 15.62
C LEU A 27 11.50 55.31 16.55
N LEU A 28 10.97 54.41 17.38
CA LEU A 28 11.79 53.56 18.24
C LEU A 28 12.73 52.64 17.46
N LEU A 29 12.31 52.19 16.28
CA LEU A 29 13.09 51.33 15.39
C LEU A 29 14.00 52.09 14.41
N SER A 30 13.98 53.42 14.40
CA SER A 30 14.75 54.19 13.43
C SER A 30 16.26 53.94 13.63
N PRO A 31 17.02 53.62 12.56
CA PRO A 31 18.47 53.53 12.66
C PRO A 31 18.97 54.95 12.94
N GLY A 32 19.47 55.18 14.16
CA GLY A 32 19.79 56.51 14.65
C GLY A 32 20.68 57.28 13.66
N GLY A 33 20.28 58.51 13.34
CA GLY A 33 21.05 59.43 12.50
C GLY A 33 22.25 60.05 13.22
N SER A 34 23.04 59.23 13.93
CA SER A 34 24.19 59.74 14.68
C SER A 34 25.41 59.81 13.76
N GLY A 35 25.57 60.94 13.08
CA GLY A 35 26.75 61.30 12.30
C GLY A 35 27.98 61.63 13.17
N SER A 36 28.33 60.78 14.14
CA SER A 36 29.54 60.94 14.94
C SER A 36 30.59 59.92 14.54
N ASN A 37 31.43 60.29 13.57
CA ASN A 37 32.69 59.62 13.25
C ASN A 37 33.69 59.79 14.41
N SER A 38 33.56 59.00 15.47
CA SER A 38 34.63 58.81 16.46
C SER A 38 35.20 57.39 16.33
N LEU A 39 36.47 57.33 15.93
CA LEU A 39 37.24 56.13 15.57
C LEU A 39 37.51 55.13 16.74
N GLN A 40 36.77 55.20 17.84
CA GLN A 40 36.99 54.36 19.04
C GLN A 40 35.71 53.88 19.76
N SER A 41 34.52 53.97 19.14
CA SER A 41 33.31 53.38 19.75
C SER A 41 33.20 51.88 19.42
N THR A 42 33.03 51.04 20.44
CA THR A 42 32.73 49.62 20.19
C THR A 42 31.31 49.50 19.61
N LYS A 43 31.03 48.44 18.84
CA LYS A 43 29.68 48.18 18.28
C LYS A 43 28.56 48.23 19.35
N HIS A 44 28.91 47.96 20.61
CA HIS A 44 28.04 48.02 21.80
C HIS A 44 27.64 49.46 22.17
N ASP A 45 28.60 50.39 22.17
CA ASP A 45 28.36 51.80 22.55
C ASP A 45 27.46 52.51 21.55
N ILE A 46 27.62 52.18 20.26
CA ILE A 46 26.79 52.70 19.17
C ILE A 46 25.33 52.24 19.34
N LEU A 47 25.11 50.98 19.73
CA LEU A 47 23.77 50.44 19.98
C LEU A 47 23.09 51.10 21.18
N LEU A 48 23.80 51.24 22.30
CA LEU A 48 23.28 51.93 23.49
C LEU A 48 22.98 53.41 23.22
N ALA A 49 23.86 54.12 22.49
CA ALA A 49 23.63 55.51 22.11
C ALA A 49 22.40 55.66 21.20
N THR A 50 22.21 54.72 20.26
CA THR A 50 21.05 54.70 19.37
C THR A 50 19.75 54.46 20.14
N LEU A 51 19.71 53.48 21.05
CA LEU A 51 18.54 53.21 21.88
C LEU A 51 18.19 54.41 22.79
N LYS A 52 19.19 55.07 23.40
CA LYS A 52 18.98 56.30 24.18
C LYS A 52 18.39 57.42 23.33
N SER A 53 18.96 57.65 22.14
CA SER A 53 18.49 58.69 21.21
C SER A 53 17.05 58.44 20.77
N ASN A 54 16.68 57.18 20.51
CA ASN A 54 15.33 56.82 20.08
C ASN A 54 14.31 57.00 21.21
N LEU A 55 14.68 56.67 22.46
CA LEU A 55 13.83 56.91 23.64
C LEU A 55 13.63 58.40 23.89
N SER A 56 14.70 59.21 23.85
CA SER A 56 14.59 60.66 24.05
C SER A 56 13.78 61.33 22.93
N ALA A 57 13.91 60.87 21.69
CA ALA A 57 13.11 61.37 20.56
C ALA A 57 11.61 61.06 20.73
N LEU A 58 11.28 59.89 21.28
CA LEU A 58 9.89 59.52 21.58
C LEU A 58 9.31 60.39 22.71
N GLU A 59 10.05 60.57 23.80
CA GLU A 59 9.66 61.42 24.92
C GLU A 59 9.50 62.89 24.50
N ASP A 60 10.40 63.39 23.66
CA ASP A 60 10.33 64.74 23.10
C ASP A 60 9.06 64.94 22.25
N LYS A 61 8.68 63.97 21.43
CA LYS A 61 7.43 64.04 20.65
C LYS A 61 6.19 64.03 21.55
N PHE A 62 6.19 63.22 22.61
CA PHE A 62 5.10 63.21 23.60
C PHE A 62 4.96 64.53 24.39
N LEU A 63 6.03 65.32 24.50
CA LEU A 63 6.02 66.61 25.19
C LEU A 63 5.68 67.78 24.24
N LYS A 64 6.17 67.75 23.00
CA LYS A 64 6.12 68.89 22.07
C LYS A 64 4.93 68.87 21.11
N ASP A 65 4.40 67.69 20.76
CA ASP A 65 3.36 67.56 19.72
C ASP A 65 1.96 67.30 20.32
N PRO A 66 0.97 68.19 20.09
CA PRO A 66 -0.41 67.96 20.54
C PRO A 66 -1.07 66.72 19.93
N HIS A 67 -0.62 66.26 18.76
CA HIS A 67 -1.14 65.09 18.07
C HIS A 67 -0.88 63.77 18.83
N TRP A 68 0.11 63.76 19.73
CA TRP A 68 0.54 62.58 20.49
C TRP A 68 -0.01 62.55 21.92
N LYS A 69 -0.80 63.55 22.33
CA LYS A 69 -1.37 63.64 23.68
C LYS A 69 -2.35 62.50 23.98
N ILE A 70 -3.17 62.12 23.00
CA ILE A 70 -4.13 61.01 23.15
C ILE A 70 -3.39 59.68 23.33
N LEU A 71 -2.36 59.44 22.51
CA LEU A 71 -1.51 58.25 22.66
C LEU A 71 -0.77 58.23 24.01
N LYS A 72 -0.32 59.39 24.49
CA LYS A 72 0.31 59.51 25.80
C LYS A 72 -0.65 59.15 26.94
N LEU A 73 -1.89 59.64 26.89
CA LEU A 73 -2.91 59.32 27.89
C LEU A 73 -3.24 57.82 27.89
N LEU A 74 -3.45 57.23 26.72
CA LEU A 74 -3.69 55.79 26.57
C LEU A 74 -2.51 54.96 27.09
N ARG A 75 -1.28 55.39 26.78
CA ARG A 75 -0.06 54.75 27.29
C ARG A 75 0.00 54.84 28.81
N ASP A 76 -0.24 56.01 29.38
CA ASP A 76 -0.14 56.25 30.83
C ASP A 76 -1.24 55.47 31.59
N GLU A 77 -2.43 55.33 31.03
CA GLU A 77 -3.52 54.47 31.55
C GLU A 77 -3.09 53.00 31.58
N ILE A 78 -2.62 52.46 30.46
CA ILE A 78 -2.11 51.07 30.37
C ILE A 78 -0.90 50.87 31.27
N ALA A 79 -0.04 51.89 31.43
CA ALA A 79 1.10 51.88 32.32
C ALA A 79 0.68 51.76 33.80
N ASN A 80 -0.42 52.41 34.19
CA ASN A 80 -0.98 52.33 35.55
C ASN A 80 -1.63 50.97 35.81
N GLU A 81 -2.25 50.35 34.79
CA GLU A 81 -2.81 49.00 34.89
C GLU A 81 -1.76 47.88 34.91
N ALA A 82 -0.56 48.12 34.38
CA ALA A 82 0.44 47.08 34.14
C ALA A 82 1.22 46.60 35.39
N GLU A 83 1.18 47.32 36.52
CA GLU A 83 1.84 46.95 37.80
C GLU A 83 3.32 46.49 37.68
N TRP A 84 4.12 47.04 36.73
CA TRP A 84 5.55 46.71 36.63
C TRP A 84 6.47 47.93 36.52
N PRO A 85 7.75 47.83 36.94
CA PRO A 85 8.65 48.98 37.05
C PRO A 85 9.01 49.57 35.69
N GLN A 86 8.67 50.83 35.48
CA GLN A 86 8.93 51.57 34.24
C GLN A 86 10.30 52.27 34.26
N ASP A 87 10.78 52.64 35.45
CA ASP A 87 12.05 53.32 35.64
C ASP A 87 13.17 52.37 36.04
N SER A 88 13.99 51.98 35.06
CA SER A 88 15.27 51.31 35.31
C SER A 88 16.44 52.12 34.79
N VAL A 89 17.59 52.06 35.49
CA VAL A 89 18.85 52.64 34.99
C VAL A 89 19.29 51.98 33.67
N ASP A 90 18.86 50.74 33.44
CA ASP A 90 19.12 49.99 32.22
C ASP A 90 18.33 50.52 31.02
N VAL A 91 19.07 51.03 30.04
CA VAL A 91 18.54 51.58 28.78
C VAL A 91 17.84 50.50 27.95
N THR A 92 18.35 49.26 27.97
CA THR A 92 17.79 48.16 27.19
C THR A 92 16.42 47.73 27.73
N TRP A 93 16.26 47.73 29.06
CA TRP A 93 14.97 47.48 29.71
C TRP A 93 14.00 48.64 29.54
N ARG A 94 14.45 49.90 29.65
CA ARG A 94 13.61 51.08 29.33
C ARG A 94 13.09 51.03 27.90
N PHE A 95 13.94 50.69 26.94
CA PHE A 95 13.52 50.53 25.55
C PHE A 95 12.48 49.42 25.40
N THR A 96 12.74 48.25 26.00
CA THR A 96 11.84 47.09 25.92
C THR A 96 10.49 47.36 26.57
N SER A 97 10.47 47.99 27.75
CA SER A 97 9.24 48.32 28.49
C SER A 97 8.38 49.35 27.76
N GLN A 98 8.98 50.42 27.23
CA GLN A 98 8.25 51.40 26.41
C GLN A 98 7.69 50.76 25.13
N THR A 99 8.45 49.86 24.51
CA THR A 99 8.00 49.13 23.33
C THR A 99 6.83 48.17 23.64
N LEU A 100 6.87 47.48 24.77
CA LEU A 100 5.78 46.60 25.23
C LEU A 100 4.50 47.39 25.55
N LEU A 101 4.62 48.57 26.17
CA LEU A 101 3.46 49.45 26.42
C LEU A 101 2.81 49.92 25.11
N LEU A 102 3.60 50.30 24.11
CA LEU A 102 3.07 50.68 22.79
C LEU A 102 2.41 49.50 22.06
N LEU A 103 2.90 48.27 22.22
CA LEU A 103 2.23 47.08 21.68
C LEU A 103 0.90 46.77 22.39
N LEU A 104 0.80 47.04 23.70
CA LEU A 104 -0.46 46.93 24.44
C LEU A 104 -1.44 48.03 24.03
N CYS A 105 -0.97 49.27 23.82
CA CYS A 105 -1.77 50.34 23.24
C CYS A 105 -2.32 49.94 21.86
N LEU A 106 -1.48 49.31 21.02
CA LEU A 106 -1.88 48.80 19.71
C LEU A 106 -3.00 47.76 19.84
N LYS A 107 -2.84 46.79 20.76
CA LYS A 107 -3.84 45.75 21.03
C LYS A 107 -5.19 46.35 21.44
N GLU A 108 -5.22 47.23 22.46
CA GLU A 108 -6.47 47.82 22.95
C GLU A 108 -7.16 48.70 21.88
N THR A 109 -6.36 49.42 21.08
CA THR A 109 -6.89 50.20 19.95
C THR A 109 -7.50 49.30 18.88
N MET A 110 -6.86 48.17 18.55
CA MET A 110 -7.38 47.20 17.59
C MET A 110 -8.66 46.50 18.09
N LEU A 111 -8.75 46.19 19.39
CA LEU A 111 -9.98 45.66 20.00
C LEU A 111 -11.14 46.66 19.91
N CYS A 112 -10.88 47.95 20.19
CA CYS A 112 -11.89 49.00 20.05
C CYS A 112 -12.34 49.16 18.60
N LEU A 113 -11.42 49.13 17.64
CA LEU A 113 -11.73 49.22 16.20
C LEU A 113 -12.54 48.01 15.71
N ALA A 114 -12.25 46.82 16.22
CA ALA A 114 -13.02 45.61 15.92
C ALA A 114 -14.43 45.65 16.53
N ALA A 115 -14.58 46.16 17.77
CA ALA A 115 -15.87 46.29 18.44
C ALA A 115 -16.80 47.33 17.76
N ASP A 116 -16.21 48.39 17.20
CA ASP A 116 -16.92 49.43 16.45
C ASP A 116 -17.28 48.99 15.01
N PHE A 117 -16.75 47.87 14.53
CA PHE A 117 -16.95 47.40 13.16
C PHE A 117 -18.22 46.57 13.00
N ASN A 118 -19.23 47.15 12.34
CA ASN A 118 -20.42 46.43 11.90
C ASN A 118 -20.38 46.23 10.38
N PRO A 119 -20.07 45.03 9.87
CA PRO A 119 -20.14 44.77 8.44
C PRO A 119 -21.60 44.88 7.97
N GLY A 120 -21.85 45.68 6.93
CA GLY A 120 -23.15 45.71 6.26
C GLY A 120 -23.50 44.32 5.67
N LYS A 121 -24.79 43.99 5.58
CA LYS A 121 -25.23 42.71 5.01
C LYS A 121 -24.65 42.54 3.58
N PRO A 122 -24.07 41.38 3.24
CA PRO A 122 -23.54 41.15 1.90
C PRO A 122 -24.67 41.26 0.88
N ASN A 123 -24.48 42.11 -0.14
CA ASN A 123 -25.46 42.30 -1.21
C ASN A 123 -25.32 41.16 -2.23
N PRO A 124 -26.32 40.27 -2.40
CA PRO A 124 -26.18 39.06 -3.21
C PRO A 124 -26.10 39.32 -4.73
N LYS A 125 -26.16 40.58 -5.17
CA LYS A 125 -26.23 40.97 -6.59
C LYS A 125 -24.88 41.27 -7.25
N THR A 126 -23.78 41.32 -6.48
CA THR A 126 -22.43 41.53 -7.01
C THR A 126 -21.43 40.59 -6.32
N PRO A 127 -21.11 39.42 -6.92
CA PRO A 127 -20.13 38.49 -6.36
C PRO A 127 -18.68 39.01 -6.37
N GLU A 128 -18.41 40.17 -7.00
CA GLU A 128 -17.07 40.80 -7.04
C GLU A 128 -16.75 41.70 -5.84
N THR A 129 -17.72 42.06 -5.00
CA THR A 129 -17.47 42.84 -3.78
C THR A 129 -17.14 41.92 -2.62
N ALA A 130 -15.86 41.62 -2.43
CA ALA A 130 -15.34 40.98 -1.21
C ALA A 130 -15.86 41.74 0.03
N PRO A 131 -16.23 41.05 1.12
CA PRO A 131 -16.63 41.72 2.36
C PRO A 131 -15.51 42.68 2.80
N ALA A 132 -15.88 43.88 3.25
CA ALA A 132 -14.91 44.86 3.74
C ALA A 132 -14.04 44.21 4.82
N LEU A 133 -12.71 44.25 4.63
CA LEU A 133 -11.76 43.77 5.63
C LEU A 133 -12.00 44.53 6.93
N SER A 134 -11.99 43.80 8.04
CA SER A 134 -12.14 44.40 9.35
C SER A 134 -10.98 45.37 9.63
N PRO A 135 -11.23 46.51 10.30
CA PRO A 135 -10.25 47.59 10.51
C PRO A 135 -9.09 47.18 11.44
N ASP A 136 -9.15 46.00 12.02
CA ASP A 136 -8.12 45.33 12.83
C ASP A 136 -7.10 44.51 11.99
N THR A 137 -7.25 44.52 10.65
CA THR A 137 -6.31 43.85 9.74
C THR A 137 -5.17 44.80 9.36
N LEU A 138 -3.95 44.48 9.82
CA LEU A 138 -2.75 45.25 9.51
C LEU A 138 -2.31 45.05 8.04
N SER A 139 -1.91 46.13 7.37
CA SER A 139 -1.31 46.06 6.03
C SER A 139 0.08 45.39 6.05
N ILE A 140 0.58 44.94 4.90
CA ILE A 140 1.87 44.23 4.80
C ILE A 140 3.03 45.08 5.37
N SER A 141 3.03 46.40 5.17
CA SER A 141 4.06 47.30 5.70
C SER A 141 3.95 47.49 7.22
N GLN A 142 2.73 47.50 7.74
CA GLN A 142 2.45 47.56 9.17
C GLN A 142 2.84 46.25 9.85
N GLN A 143 2.51 45.09 9.26
CA GLN A 143 2.93 43.77 9.74
C GLN A 143 4.45 43.65 9.80
N LYS A 144 5.18 44.11 8.76
CA LYS A 144 6.66 44.15 8.79
C LYS A 144 7.19 44.99 9.94
N THR A 145 6.58 46.17 10.17
CA THR A 145 6.96 47.05 11.28
C THR A 145 6.76 46.33 12.62
N VAL A 146 5.57 45.76 12.85
CA VAL A 146 5.25 45.03 14.09
C VAL A 146 6.14 43.78 14.26
N GLN A 147 6.44 43.04 13.19
CA GLN A 147 7.38 41.92 13.23
C GLN A 147 8.79 42.35 13.65
N SER A 148 9.29 43.47 13.13
CA SER A 148 10.58 44.03 13.56
C SER A 148 10.54 44.44 15.03
N VAL A 149 9.47 45.11 15.48
CA VAL A 149 9.28 45.47 16.90
C VAL A 149 9.32 44.22 17.79
N LEU A 150 8.54 43.19 17.45
CA LEU A 150 8.49 41.94 18.19
C LEU A 150 9.86 41.25 18.23
N GLN A 151 10.62 41.29 17.14
CA GLN A 151 11.98 40.77 17.10
C GLN A 151 12.90 41.50 18.09
N PHE A 152 12.83 42.83 18.18
CA PHE A 152 13.60 43.60 19.16
C PHE A 152 13.16 43.30 20.61
N VAL A 153 11.85 43.24 20.87
CA VAL A 153 11.29 42.92 22.18
C VAL A 153 11.73 41.53 22.64
N VAL A 154 11.72 40.53 21.77
CA VAL A 154 12.17 39.17 22.13
C VAL A 154 13.69 39.11 22.30
N THR A 155 14.44 39.78 21.43
CA THR A 155 15.91 39.81 21.45
C THR A 155 16.48 40.55 22.65
N LEU A 156 15.82 41.62 23.15
CA LEU A 156 16.26 42.42 24.29
C LEU A 156 15.53 42.05 25.60
N GLY A 157 14.27 41.61 25.51
CA GLY A 157 13.38 41.43 26.66
C GLY A 157 13.16 39.98 27.11
N VAL A 158 13.48 38.98 26.29
CA VAL A 158 13.28 37.55 26.60
C VAL A 158 14.60 36.79 26.52
N CYS A 159 15.22 36.73 25.34
CA CYS A 159 16.39 35.89 25.10
C CYS A 159 17.61 36.14 26.01
N PRO A 160 17.97 37.40 26.39
CA PRO A 160 19.12 37.66 27.26
C PRO A 160 18.94 37.14 28.70
N TYR A 161 17.70 36.96 29.13
CA TYR A 161 17.35 36.52 30.48
C TYR A 161 17.11 34.99 30.58
N LEU A 162 17.25 34.26 29.47
CA LEU A 162 17.18 32.80 29.46
C LEU A 162 18.48 32.18 30.01
N ALA A 163 18.34 31.14 30.81
CA ALA A 163 19.46 30.39 31.35
C ALA A 163 20.24 29.68 30.22
N PRO A 164 21.57 29.46 30.38
CA PRO A 164 22.36 28.80 29.36
C PRO A 164 21.82 27.39 29.05
N GLY A 165 21.49 27.15 27.78
CA GLY A 165 20.87 25.91 27.29
C GLY A 165 19.34 25.90 27.28
N VAL A 166 18.67 26.95 27.75
CA VAL A 166 17.22 27.15 27.62
C VAL A 166 16.96 28.04 26.40
N GLY A 167 16.30 27.51 25.37
CA GLY A 167 16.13 28.21 24.09
C GLY A 167 17.38 28.21 23.20
N VAL A 168 17.27 28.78 22.00
CA VAL A 168 18.41 28.89 21.07
C VAL A 168 19.19 30.17 21.38
N PRO A 169 20.49 30.11 21.74
CA PRO A 169 21.25 31.31 22.09
C PRO A 169 21.32 32.35 20.97
N LEU A 170 21.24 33.63 21.33
CA LEU A 170 21.22 34.77 20.39
C LEU A 170 22.40 34.79 19.41
N ARG A 171 23.60 34.40 19.87
CA ARG A 171 24.82 34.26 19.07
C ARG A 171 24.71 33.31 17.87
N PHE A 172 23.76 32.38 17.88
CA PHE A 172 23.53 31.43 16.79
C PHE A 172 22.39 31.83 15.86
N ARG A 173 21.70 32.95 16.14
CA ARG A 173 20.55 33.42 15.35
C ARG A 173 20.92 34.54 14.39
N THR A 174 21.70 35.51 14.85
CA THR A 174 22.15 36.66 14.04
C THR A 174 23.48 37.19 14.58
N GLU A 175 24.30 37.82 13.71
CA GLU A 175 25.53 38.53 14.14
C GLU A 175 25.23 39.66 15.14
N PHE A 176 24.04 40.27 15.03
CA PHE A 176 23.49 41.26 15.96
C PHE A 176 23.23 40.68 17.36
N GLY A 177 22.82 39.40 17.45
CA GLY A 177 22.52 38.74 18.72
C GLY A 177 23.74 38.57 19.63
N ALA A 178 24.94 38.46 19.09
CA ALA A 178 26.18 38.44 19.87
C ALA A 178 26.46 39.81 20.51
N VAL A 179 26.25 40.90 19.77
CA VAL A 179 26.43 42.28 20.25
C VAL A 179 25.45 42.62 21.38
N VAL A 180 24.22 42.08 21.32
CA VAL A 180 23.18 42.30 22.33
C VAL A 180 23.46 41.55 23.64
N GLN A 181 24.00 40.33 23.57
CA GLN A 181 24.26 39.52 24.76
C GLN A 181 25.25 40.18 25.74
N ASP A 182 26.17 40.99 25.21
CA ASP A 182 27.18 41.70 26.01
C ASP A 182 26.70 43.08 26.52
N VAL A 183 25.55 43.58 26.02
CA VAL A 183 25.01 44.93 26.33
C VAL A 183 23.97 44.90 27.45
N VAL A 184 23.30 43.78 27.68
CA VAL A 184 22.22 43.67 28.67
C VAL A 184 22.78 43.54 30.09
N CYS A 185 22.36 44.42 31.01
CA CYS A 185 22.74 44.36 32.42
C CYS A 185 21.81 43.43 33.22
N LEU A 186 22.34 42.27 33.63
CA LEU A 186 21.62 41.28 34.44
C LEU A 186 21.54 41.64 35.94
N SER A 187 22.37 42.58 36.41
CA SER A 187 22.59 42.92 37.82
C SER A 187 21.81 44.14 38.33
N THR A 188 21.11 44.88 37.46
CA THR A 188 20.33 46.06 37.84
C THR A 188 18.88 45.71 38.14
N ALA A 189 18.27 46.35 39.14
CA ALA A 189 16.83 46.21 39.41
C ALA A 189 15.99 46.68 38.20
N PRO A 190 14.83 46.04 37.90
CA PRO A 190 14.27 44.83 38.50
C PRO A 190 15.03 43.55 38.12
N SER A 191 14.93 42.49 38.94
CA SER A 191 15.66 41.23 38.73
C SER A 191 15.41 40.61 37.35
N ALA A 192 16.42 39.93 36.80
CA ALA A 192 16.33 39.27 35.49
C ALA A 192 15.08 38.38 35.34
N THR A 193 14.71 37.67 36.40
CA THR A 193 13.51 36.82 36.45
C THR A 193 12.21 37.64 36.38
N ARG A 194 12.14 38.79 37.06
CA ARG A 194 10.97 39.70 37.00
C ARG A 194 10.84 40.38 35.64
N ARG A 195 11.97 40.74 35.01
CA ARG A 195 12.02 41.25 33.63
C ARG A 195 11.47 40.23 32.64
N LEU A 196 11.93 38.97 32.73
CA LEU A 196 11.46 37.86 31.90
C LEU A 196 9.95 37.60 32.09
N TYR A 197 9.47 37.54 33.34
CA TYR A 197 8.04 37.36 33.64
C TYR A 197 7.18 38.47 33.03
N THR A 198 7.62 39.72 33.19
CA THR A 198 6.93 40.90 32.65
C THR A 198 6.86 40.86 31.12
N SER A 199 7.98 40.59 30.45
CA SER A 199 8.05 40.47 28.99
C SER A 199 7.14 39.34 28.47
N CYS A 200 7.19 38.16 29.08
CA CYS A 200 6.33 37.03 28.70
C CYS A 200 4.85 37.37 28.90
N ARG A 201 4.47 37.95 30.05
CA ARG A 201 3.06 38.30 30.35
C ARG A 201 2.51 39.37 29.40
N ALA A 202 3.30 40.41 29.11
CA ALA A 202 2.91 41.45 28.17
C ALA A 202 2.76 40.89 26.74
N LEU A 203 3.70 40.06 26.27
CA LEU A 203 3.58 39.40 24.97
C LEU A 203 2.35 38.48 24.88
N LEU A 204 2.00 37.78 25.97
CA LEU A 204 0.79 36.97 26.03
C LEU A 204 -0.49 37.79 26.01
N SER A 205 -0.51 38.95 26.68
CA SER A 205 -1.64 39.88 26.58
C SER A 205 -1.81 40.40 25.15
N VAL A 206 -0.70 40.77 24.48
CA VAL A 206 -0.73 41.17 23.06
C VAL A 206 -1.24 40.04 22.16
N ALA A 207 -0.86 38.80 22.45
CA ALA A 207 -1.27 37.63 21.67
C ALA A 207 -2.75 37.25 21.83
N GLN A 208 -3.50 37.84 22.77
CA GLN A 208 -4.94 37.64 22.89
C GLN A 208 -5.72 38.15 21.67
N HIS A 209 -5.16 39.12 20.93
CA HIS A 209 -5.74 39.60 19.68
C HIS A 209 -5.33 38.67 18.52
N ALA A 210 -6.26 38.16 17.72
CA ALA A 210 -5.99 37.13 16.71
C ALA A 210 -4.91 37.51 15.68
N SER A 211 -4.95 38.73 15.13
CA SER A 211 -3.97 39.20 14.14
C SER A 211 -2.58 39.40 14.73
N LEU A 212 -2.46 39.93 15.95
CA LEU A 212 -1.17 40.10 16.64
C LEU A 212 -0.63 38.76 17.16
N GLY A 213 -1.51 37.88 17.67
CA GLY A 213 -1.17 36.54 18.13
C GLY A 213 -0.54 35.69 17.02
N SER A 214 -1.07 35.76 15.79
CA SER A 214 -0.45 35.08 14.65
C SER A 214 0.99 35.56 14.39
N LEU A 215 1.25 36.87 14.49
CA LEU A 215 2.59 37.44 14.31
C LEU A 215 3.55 37.04 15.44
N VAL A 216 3.06 36.98 16.67
CA VAL A 216 3.82 36.57 17.86
C VAL A 216 4.17 35.08 17.78
N PHE A 217 3.18 34.21 17.58
CA PHE A 217 3.39 32.75 17.65
C PHE A 217 4.10 32.18 16.42
N CYS A 218 3.94 32.76 15.22
CA CYS A 218 4.61 32.23 14.01
C CYS A 218 6.15 32.27 14.08
N ARG A 219 6.75 33.21 14.84
CA ARG A 219 8.22 33.37 14.90
C ARG A 219 8.81 33.28 16.30
N HIS A 220 8.03 33.59 17.35
CA HIS A 220 8.56 33.76 18.70
C HIS A 220 7.95 32.78 19.71
N LEU A 221 7.16 31.80 19.25
CA LEU A 221 6.57 30.78 20.12
C LEU A 221 7.63 30.04 20.93
N GLY A 222 8.72 29.58 20.30
CA GLY A 222 9.79 28.85 20.98
C GLY A 222 10.47 29.66 22.09
N ASP A 223 10.61 30.98 21.89
CA ASP A 223 11.23 31.88 22.86
C ASP A 223 10.33 32.15 24.07
N ILE A 224 9.04 32.38 23.80
CA ILE A 224 8.04 32.58 24.84
C ILE A 224 7.85 31.28 25.64
N ALA A 225 7.79 30.13 24.97
CA ALA A 225 7.71 28.82 25.61
C ALA A 225 8.96 28.53 26.46
N ALA A 226 10.16 28.85 25.98
CA ALA A 226 11.40 28.73 26.75
C ALA A 226 11.37 29.58 28.03
N GLY A 227 10.90 30.84 27.91
CA GLY A 227 10.73 31.75 29.04
C GLY A 227 9.73 31.21 30.07
N LEU A 228 8.56 30.76 29.64
CA LEU A 228 7.53 30.20 30.53
C LEU A 228 7.97 28.89 31.18
N CYS A 229 8.71 28.02 30.47
CA CYS A 229 9.32 26.83 31.04
C CYS A 229 10.31 27.19 32.16
N GLN A 230 11.15 28.21 31.96
CA GLN A 230 12.08 28.68 32.99
C GLN A 230 11.35 29.31 34.19
N LEU A 231 10.32 30.12 33.96
CA LEU A 231 9.56 30.77 35.02
C LEU A 231 8.74 29.78 35.85
N GLY A 232 8.16 28.76 35.22
CA GLY A 232 7.25 27.81 35.87
C GLY A 232 7.91 26.58 36.50
N PHE A 233 9.06 26.13 35.98
CA PHE A 233 9.63 24.81 36.29
C PHE A 233 11.15 24.78 36.58
N CYS A 234 11.85 25.93 36.53
CA CYS A 234 13.27 25.95 36.86
C CYS A 234 13.50 25.65 38.35
N PRO A 235 14.36 24.68 38.72
CA PRO A 235 14.64 24.39 40.13
C PRO A 235 15.46 25.53 40.75
N SER A 236 14.96 26.13 41.84
CA SER A 236 15.71 27.14 42.60
C SER A 236 17.05 26.59 43.07
N LYS A 237 18.15 27.27 42.72
CA LYS A 237 19.47 26.94 43.25
C LYS A 237 19.46 27.26 44.75
N ARG A 238 19.52 26.23 45.59
CA ARG A 238 19.65 26.36 47.06
C ARG A 238 20.98 26.98 47.55
N SER A 239 21.67 27.80 46.76
CA SER A 239 22.92 28.43 47.19
C SER A 239 23.10 29.86 46.66
N SER A 240 22.42 30.81 47.29
CA SER A 240 22.94 32.17 47.47
C SER A 240 22.31 32.78 48.71
N LEU A 241 23.15 33.35 49.57
CA LEU A 241 22.77 33.95 50.85
C LEU A 241 22.11 35.32 50.62
N SER A 242 20.79 35.35 50.43
CA SER A 242 19.89 36.47 50.80
C SER A 242 18.43 36.05 50.50
N PRO A 243 17.48 36.19 51.44
CA PRO A 243 16.07 35.83 51.21
C PRO A 243 15.30 36.80 50.30
N GLU A 244 15.93 37.89 49.86
CA GLU A 244 15.26 39.02 49.19
C GLU A 244 15.29 38.94 47.64
N GLU A 245 16.02 37.98 47.04
CA GLU A 245 16.25 37.95 45.58
C GLU A 245 15.44 36.89 44.80
N GLU A 246 14.63 36.05 45.45
CA GLU A 246 13.68 35.15 44.76
C GLU A 246 12.27 35.77 44.63
N VAL A 247 12.14 36.74 43.73
CA VAL A 247 11.01 37.70 43.61
C VAL A 247 9.73 37.15 42.92
N LEU A 248 9.59 35.85 42.67
CA LEU A 248 8.35 35.30 42.09
C LEU A 248 7.52 34.56 43.15
N THR A 249 6.24 34.92 43.25
CA THR A 249 5.26 34.19 44.07
C THR A 249 4.93 32.83 43.45
N GLU A 250 4.50 31.86 44.26
CA GLU A 250 4.09 30.55 43.73
C GLU A 250 2.84 30.65 42.84
N GLU A 251 2.00 31.66 43.07
CA GLU A 251 0.86 32.01 42.22
C GLU A 251 1.32 32.42 40.81
N GLU A 252 2.33 33.29 40.69
CA GLU A 252 2.89 33.70 39.40
C GLU A 252 3.58 32.55 38.66
N ARG A 253 4.21 31.63 39.40
CA ARG A 253 4.72 30.38 38.81
C ARG A 253 3.57 29.50 38.31
N ALA A 254 2.49 29.36 39.07
CA ALA A 254 1.31 28.60 38.66
C ALA A 254 0.63 29.21 37.42
N LEU A 255 0.53 30.54 37.35
CA LEU A 255 0.04 31.28 36.19
C LEU A 255 0.93 31.04 34.97
N SER A 256 2.25 31.04 35.14
CA SER A 256 3.20 30.75 34.06
C SER A 256 3.06 29.31 33.53
N ARG A 257 2.83 28.34 34.44
CA ARG A 257 2.55 26.94 34.05
C ARG A 257 1.22 26.80 33.30
N LYS A 258 0.18 27.51 33.74
CA LYS A 258 -1.12 27.53 33.07
C LYS A 258 -1.02 28.17 31.68
N ALA A 259 -0.39 29.34 31.60
CA ALA A 259 -0.17 30.05 30.34
C ALA A 259 0.60 29.19 29.32
N LEU A 260 1.64 28.46 29.75
CA LEU A 260 2.36 27.53 28.88
C LEU A 260 1.43 26.48 28.25
N ARG A 261 0.54 25.87 29.05
CA ARG A 261 -0.42 24.88 28.55
C ARG A 261 -1.44 25.52 27.61
N ASP A 262 -1.98 26.68 27.97
CA ASP A 262 -2.98 27.39 27.18
C ASP A 262 -2.43 27.75 25.79
N ILE A 263 -1.17 28.22 25.69
CA ILE A 263 -0.54 28.54 24.41
C ILE A 263 -0.32 27.28 23.56
N LEU A 264 0.20 26.21 24.17
CA LEU A 264 0.45 24.95 23.46
C LEU A 264 -0.86 24.32 22.95
N ASP A 265 -1.99 24.60 23.61
CA ASP A 265 -3.31 24.09 23.23
C ASP A 265 -3.99 24.96 22.15
N GLN A 266 -3.71 26.27 22.12
CA GLN A 266 -4.27 27.21 21.13
C GLN A 266 -3.54 27.21 19.79
N VAL A 267 -2.24 26.87 19.78
CA VAL A 267 -1.41 26.94 18.57
C VAL A 267 -1.55 25.69 17.71
N TYR A 268 -1.30 25.84 16.40
CA TYR A 268 -1.19 24.72 15.46
C TYR A 268 -0.23 23.64 16.00
N GLN A 269 -0.77 22.45 16.28
CA GLN A 269 -0.07 21.40 17.03
C GLN A 269 1.29 20.99 16.43
N PRO A 270 1.45 20.88 15.09
CA PRO A 270 2.77 20.62 14.49
C PRO A 270 3.83 21.68 14.83
N LEU A 271 3.44 22.95 14.93
CA LEU A 271 4.34 24.03 15.31
C LEU A 271 4.73 23.90 16.79
N ALA A 272 3.78 23.58 17.67
CA ALA A 272 4.06 23.35 19.09
C ALA A 272 5.02 22.17 19.30
N VAL A 273 4.81 21.04 18.61
CA VAL A 273 5.71 19.88 18.65
C VAL A 273 7.12 20.26 18.17
N ARG A 274 7.21 20.97 17.04
CA ARG A 274 8.48 21.43 16.48
C ARG A 274 9.28 22.28 17.48
N GLU A 275 8.65 23.27 18.09
CA GLU A 275 9.31 24.14 19.07
C GLU A 275 9.73 23.36 20.33
N LEU A 276 8.89 22.43 20.82
CA LEU A 276 9.24 21.57 21.96
C LEU A 276 10.44 20.65 21.65
N LEU A 277 10.53 20.11 20.43
CA LEU A 277 11.68 19.31 19.98
C LEU A 277 12.97 20.15 19.90
N ILE A 278 12.86 21.40 19.42
CA ILE A 278 13.98 22.35 19.40
C ILE A 278 14.44 22.66 20.83
N LEU A 279 13.51 22.88 21.76
CA LEU A 279 13.80 23.15 23.18
C LEU A 279 14.38 21.95 23.94
N GLN A 280 13.99 20.72 23.57
CA GLN A 280 14.56 19.50 24.15
C GLN A 280 16.05 19.34 23.77
N GLY A 281 16.46 19.88 22.62
CA GLY A 281 17.80 19.74 22.08
C GLY A 281 18.03 18.30 21.61
N GLY A 282 18.19 18.13 20.30
CA GLY A 282 18.30 16.81 19.64
C GLY A 282 19.42 15.91 20.17
N PRO A 283 19.49 14.65 19.68
CA PRO A 283 20.47 13.68 20.13
C PRO A 283 21.92 14.18 19.96
N PRO A 284 22.87 13.71 20.79
CA PRO A 284 24.25 14.17 20.76
C PRO A 284 24.89 13.86 19.41
N GLN A 285 25.08 14.88 18.57
CA GLN A 285 25.90 14.74 17.37
C GLN A 285 27.37 14.75 17.80
N SER A 286 28.05 13.62 17.63
CA SER A 286 29.51 13.53 17.70
C SER A 286 30.09 14.19 16.45
N CYS A 287 30.47 15.46 16.54
CA CYS A 287 31.27 16.09 15.50
C CYS A 287 32.72 15.63 15.65
N SER A 288 33.21 14.84 14.70
CA SER A 288 34.63 14.70 14.44
C SER A 288 35.17 16.00 13.85
N GLU A 289 36.37 16.37 14.32
CA GLU A 289 37.30 17.37 13.80
C GLU A 289 36.97 18.87 14.01
N GLY A 290 37.68 19.45 14.99
CA GLY A 290 38.49 20.65 14.69
C GLY A 290 37.85 22.03 14.82
N LYS A 291 37.13 22.32 15.91
CA LYS A 291 37.14 23.62 16.65
C LYS A 291 36.17 23.54 17.84
N MET A 292 36.72 23.68 19.05
CA MET A 292 35.96 23.71 20.31
C MET A 292 34.92 24.85 20.32
N GLN A 293 33.66 24.53 20.07
CA GLN A 293 32.52 25.27 20.64
C GLN A 293 31.49 24.28 21.16
N VAL A 294 31.50 24.11 22.49
CA VAL A 294 30.55 23.30 23.24
C VAL A 294 29.13 23.80 22.94
N ARG A 295 28.34 23.05 22.17
CA ARG A 295 26.88 23.23 22.16
C ARG A 295 26.41 23.01 23.59
N CYS A 296 25.98 24.06 24.29
CA CYS A 296 25.41 23.95 25.63
C CYS A 296 24.14 23.09 25.53
N ARG A 297 24.21 21.85 26.02
CA ARG A 297 23.09 20.90 26.05
C ARG A 297 21.94 21.48 26.88
N ALA A 298 20.70 21.26 26.43
CA ALA A 298 19.54 21.66 27.22
C ALA A 298 19.57 21.02 28.62
N PRO A 299 19.25 21.77 29.69
CA PRO A 299 19.24 21.27 31.06
C PRO A 299 18.40 19.99 31.22
N ALA A 300 18.80 19.10 32.10
CA ALA A 300 18.10 17.82 32.30
C ALA A 300 16.63 18.00 32.73
N TRP A 301 16.32 19.02 33.52
CA TRP A 301 14.96 19.35 33.92
C TRP A 301 14.09 19.77 32.72
N LEU A 302 14.63 20.60 31.82
CA LEU A 302 13.94 21.06 30.62
C LEU A 302 13.69 19.92 29.63
N ARG A 303 14.67 19.02 29.47
CA ARG A 303 14.52 17.83 28.61
C ARG A 303 13.42 16.90 29.09
N ARG A 304 13.31 16.70 30.41
CA ARG A 304 12.23 15.89 31.00
C ARG A 304 10.88 16.56 30.81
N LEU A 305 10.78 17.87 31.05
CA LEU A 305 9.56 18.65 30.86
C LEU A 305 9.09 18.66 29.40
N CYS A 306 9.98 18.94 28.44
CA CYS A 306 9.65 18.91 27.02
C CYS A 306 9.23 17.50 26.60
N GLY A 307 9.90 16.46 27.11
CA GLY A 307 9.48 15.07 26.90
C GLY A 307 8.09 14.77 27.48
N GLN A 308 7.73 15.32 28.64
CA GLN A 308 6.38 15.21 29.22
C GLN A 308 5.33 15.87 28.33
N LEU A 309 5.56 17.12 27.95
CA LEU A 309 4.63 17.87 27.10
C LEU A 309 4.46 17.23 25.72
N LEU A 310 5.54 16.71 25.13
CA LEU A 310 5.50 15.99 23.85
C LEU A 310 4.67 14.71 23.93
N SER A 311 4.85 13.89 24.98
CA SER A 311 4.02 12.69 25.15
C SER A 311 2.56 13.03 25.40
N GLU A 312 2.27 14.06 26.21
CA GLU A 312 0.89 14.52 26.42
C GLU A 312 0.23 15.01 25.12
N ARG A 313 0.99 15.54 24.16
CA ARG A 313 0.46 15.93 22.83
C ARG A 313 0.32 14.73 21.90
N LEU A 314 1.25 13.79 21.96
CA LEU A 314 1.19 12.55 21.16
C LEU A 314 -0.06 11.72 21.49
N MET A 315 -0.42 11.64 22.77
CA MET A 315 -1.57 10.87 23.27
C MET A 315 -2.93 11.52 22.99
N ARG A 316 -2.98 12.77 22.50
CA ARG A 316 -4.23 13.43 22.12
C ARG A 316 -4.75 12.87 20.80
N PRO A 317 -6.07 12.99 20.50
CA PRO A 317 -6.59 12.64 19.18
C PRO A 317 -5.88 13.46 18.11
N SER A 318 -5.49 12.82 17.00
CA SER A 318 -4.64 13.39 15.93
C SER A 318 -3.23 13.86 16.36
N GLY A 319 -2.79 13.48 17.56
CA GLY A 319 -1.47 13.80 18.10
C GLY A 319 -0.34 13.18 17.29
N VAL A 320 -0.50 11.94 16.84
CA VAL A 320 0.48 11.25 15.98
C VAL A 320 0.68 12.02 14.69
N GLN A 321 -0.42 12.39 14.01
CA GLN A 321 -0.37 13.20 12.79
C GLN A 321 0.34 14.54 13.03
N ALA A 322 0.08 15.19 14.17
CA ALA A 322 0.73 16.45 14.51
C ALA A 322 2.25 16.31 14.70
N VAL A 323 2.70 15.21 15.31
CA VAL A 323 4.13 14.91 15.49
C VAL A 323 4.80 14.61 14.14
N VAL A 324 4.16 13.80 13.29
CA VAL A 324 4.66 13.47 11.95
C VAL A 324 4.79 14.74 11.11
N ARG A 325 3.74 15.59 11.06
CA ARG A 325 3.78 16.91 10.38
C ARG A 325 4.87 17.80 10.96
N GLY A 326 4.98 17.92 12.28
CA GLY A 326 5.95 18.81 12.93
C GLY A 326 7.41 18.48 12.62
N ILE A 327 7.73 17.19 12.47
CA ILE A 327 9.09 16.70 12.14
C ILE A 327 9.37 16.76 10.64
N LEU A 328 8.39 16.42 9.79
CA LEU A 328 8.57 16.37 8.34
C LEU A 328 8.47 17.76 7.68
N GLU A 329 7.49 18.60 8.07
CA GLU A 329 7.28 19.96 7.52
C GLU A 329 8.34 20.96 8.03
N GLY A 330 9.00 20.67 9.16
CA GLY A 330 9.97 21.55 9.81
C GLY A 330 11.33 21.65 9.11
N ALA A 331 11.66 20.73 8.21
CA ALA A 331 12.91 20.69 7.46
C ALA A 331 12.81 21.51 6.16
N GLY A 332 12.65 22.83 6.26
CA GLY A 332 12.92 23.72 5.12
C GLY A 332 12.04 23.57 3.89
N ALA A 333 10.76 23.22 4.04
CA ALA A 333 9.77 23.31 2.95
C ALA A 333 9.35 24.76 2.68
N GLY A 334 10.31 25.61 2.31
CA GLY A 334 10.02 26.74 1.43
C GLY A 334 9.84 26.20 0.00
N ALA A 335 9.16 26.96 -0.85
CA ALA A 335 8.81 26.63 -2.25
C ALA A 335 10.00 26.36 -3.22
N ALA A 336 11.19 25.99 -2.73
CA ALA A 336 12.31 25.50 -3.51
C ALA A 336 12.41 23.97 -3.32
N GLY A 337 11.51 23.25 -3.99
CA GLY A 337 11.58 21.79 -4.11
C GLY A 337 12.84 21.40 -4.86
N GLY A 338 13.83 20.86 -4.14
CA GLY A 338 14.88 20.06 -4.75
C GLY A 338 14.34 18.66 -4.99
N SER A 339 14.19 18.27 -6.26
CA SER A 339 13.79 16.93 -6.70
C SER A 339 14.95 15.92 -6.57
N ASP A 340 15.79 16.05 -5.55
CA ASP A 340 17.00 15.24 -5.43
C ASP A 340 16.73 13.97 -4.63
N ALA A 341 17.25 12.86 -5.16
CA ALA A 341 17.19 11.55 -4.51
C ALA A 341 17.76 11.60 -3.08
N GLU A 342 18.68 12.52 -2.76
CA GLU A 342 19.19 12.74 -1.40
C GLU A 342 18.16 13.35 -0.43
N ALA A 343 17.25 14.21 -0.90
CA ALA A 343 16.15 14.71 -0.08
C ALA A 343 15.18 13.56 0.27
N THR A 344 14.85 12.72 -0.72
CA THR A 344 14.04 11.51 -0.50
C THR A 344 14.77 10.47 0.37
N ALA A 345 16.11 10.40 0.30
CA ALA A 345 16.95 9.52 1.12
C ALA A 345 17.06 10.00 2.58
N ALA A 346 17.14 11.32 2.79
CA ALA A 346 17.08 11.92 4.11
C ALA A 346 15.69 11.76 4.74
N ASP A 347 14.63 11.82 3.93
CA ASP A 347 13.26 11.70 4.38
C ASP A 347 12.91 10.30 4.86
N TRP A 348 13.48 9.24 4.29
CA TRP A 348 13.23 7.89 4.82
C TRP A 348 13.86 7.64 6.19
N LYS A 349 15.09 8.12 6.42
CA LYS A 349 15.75 7.99 7.73
C LYS A 349 14.99 8.77 8.80
N LYS A 350 14.40 9.91 8.43
CA LYS A 350 13.48 10.67 9.30
C LYS A 350 12.22 9.85 9.60
N CYS A 351 11.61 9.23 8.59
CA CYS A 351 10.43 8.37 8.78
C CYS A 351 10.72 7.21 9.74
N ASP A 352 11.87 6.55 9.59
CA ASP A 352 12.27 5.44 10.47
C ASP A 352 12.57 5.92 11.90
N LEU A 353 13.16 7.11 12.06
CA LEU A 353 13.36 7.70 13.38
C LEU A 353 12.03 8.03 14.05
N ILE A 354 11.07 8.60 13.32
CA ILE A 354 9.72 8.86 13.81
C ILE A 354 9.05 7.55 14.22
N ALA A 355 9.13 6.51 13.39
CA ALA A 355 8.56 5.20 13.70
C ALA A 355 9.16 4.60 14.98
N LYS A 356 10.48 4.73 15.18
CA LYS A 356 11.13 4.32 16.44
C LYS A 356 10.65 5.12 17.65
N ILE A 357 10.42 6.42 17.49
CA ILE A 357 9.87 7.27 18.57
C ILE A 357 8.44 6.84 18.91
N LEU A 358 7.60 6.61 17.90
CA LEU A 358 6.21 6.18 18.08
C LEU A 358 6.10 4.77 18.67
N ALA A 359 7.01 3.87 18.32
CA ALA A 359 7.05 2.52 18.89
C ALA A 359 7.61 2.49 20.32
N SER A 360 8.41 3.50 20.71
CA SER A 360 8.97 3.59 22.06
C SER A 360 7.93 4.11 23.06
N CYS A 361 7.48 3.24 23.97
CA CYS A 361 6.49 3.60 24.98
C CYS A 361 7.05 4.67 25.95
N PRO A 362 6.40 5.83 26.13
CA PRO A 362 6.86 6.86 27.06
C PRO A 362 6.81 6.37 28.51
N GLN A 363 7.81 6.77 29.32
CA GLN A 363 7.84 6.51 30.78
C GLN A 363 6.67 7.12 31.56
N GLN A 364 5.89 8.00 30.94
CA GLN A 364 4.75 8.69 31.53
C GLN A 364 3.42 7.96 31.32
N SER A 365 3.40 6.93 30.47
CA SER A 365 2.24 6.05 30.35
C SER A 365 2.14 5.17 31.59
N LEU A 366 0.94 5.04 32.15
CA LEU A 366 0.67 4.19 33.31
C LEU A 366 0.88 2.71 32.97
N SER A 367 0.54 2.33 31.74
CA SER A 367 0.77 1.00 31.18
C SER A 367 1.06 1.06 29.68
N PRO A 368 1.81 0.08 29.12
CA PRO A 368 1.99 -0.04 27.68
C PRO A 368 0.68 -0.38 26.95
N GLU A 369 -0.30 -0.99 27.62
CA GLU A 369 -1.60 -1.29 27.00
C GLU A 369 -2.43 -0.03 26.75
N ASP A 370 -2.46 0.91 27.70
CA ASP A 370 -3.15 2.20 27.52
C ASP A 370 -2.53 3.00 26.37
N TYR A 371 -1.20 2.96 26.24
CA TYR A 371 -0.49 3.58 25.12
C TYR A 371 -0.93 3.00 23.76
N TYR A 372 -0.99 1.67 23.64
CA TYR A 372 -1.42 1.02 22.39
C TYR A 372 -2.89 1.33 22.09
N ARG A 373 -3.77 1.39 23.10
CA ARG A 373 -5.18 1.72 22.92
C ARG A 373 -5.39 3.10 22.28
N ASP A 374 -4.63 4.10 22.69
CA ASP A 374 -4.81 5.48 22.23
C ASP A 374 -4.05 5.79 20.92
N ILE A 375 -2.93 5.11 20.67
CA ILE A 375 -2.04 5.39 19.53
C ILE A 375 -2.34 4.51 18.31
N CYS A 376 -2.69 3.24 18.50
CA CYS A 376 -2.92 2.30 17.39
C CYS A 376 -4.02 2.77 16.42
N PRO A 377 -5.19 3.29 16.87
CA PRO A 377 -6.20 3.83 15.96
C PRO A 377 -5.67 4.99 15.12
N GLN A 378 -4.88 5.88 15.74
CA GLN A 378 -4.30 7.03 15.04
C GLN A 378 -3.28 6.61 13.97
N ILE A 379 -2.56 5.50 14.18
CA ILE A 379 -1.64 4.94 13.17
C ILE A 379 -2.42 4.40 11.96
N LEU A 380 -3.56 3.73 12.18
CA LEU A 380 -4.42 3.26 11.09
C LEU A 380 -4.99 4.44 10.28
N ASP A 381 -5.34 5.54 10.95
CA ASP A 381 -5.80 6.76 10.27
C ASP A 381 -4.71 7.39 9.37
N LEU A 382 -3.42 7.21 9.68
CA LEU A 382 -2.32 7.73 8.86
C LEU A 382 -2.25 7.09 7.46
N PHE A 383 -2.74 5.86 7.28
CA PHE A 383 -2.76 5.20 5.96
C PHE A 383 -3.72 5.86 4.95
N HIS A 384 -4.67 6.66 5.45
CA HIS A 384 -5.75 7.27 4.68
C HIS A 384 -5.62 8.79 4.56
N PHE A 385 -4.40 9.28 4.70
CA PHE A 385 -4.12 10.71 4.67
C PHE A 385 -4.34 11.32 3.28
N GLN A 386 -5.17 12.36 3.20
CA GLN A 386 -5.71 12.88 1.93
C GLN A 386 -4.70 13.72 1.10
N ASP A 387 -3.67 14.31 1.72
CA ASP A 387 -2.71 15.16 1.01
C ASP A 387 -1.75 14.36 0.14
N LYS A 388 -1.95 14.37 -1.18
CA LYS A 388 -1.18 13.58 -2.18
C LYS A 388 0.35 13.72 -2.08
N LEU A 389 0.86 14.91 -1.71
CA LEU A 389 2.29 15.19 -1.65
C LEU A 389 2.96 14.58 -0.42
N ALA A 390 2.26 14.58 0.71
CA ALA A 390 2.76 14.06 1.98
C ALA A 390 2.34 12.60 2.22
N ALA A 391 1.28 12.11 1.55
CA ALA A 391 0.71 10.77 1.72
C ALA A 391 1.76 9.66 1.70
N ARG A 392 2.76 9.74 0.80
CA ARG A 392 3.85 8.73 0.74
C ARG A 392 4.71 8.67 2.00
N GLN A 393 5.05 9.83 2.56
CA GLN A 393 5.83 9.91 3.80
C GLN A 393 5.01 9.43 5.00
N PHE A 394 3.73 9.80 5.05
CA PHE A 394 2.80 9.37 6.09
C PHE A 394 2.55 7.86 6.06
N GLN A 395 2.29 7.31 4.87
CA GLN A 395 2.17 5.87 4.66
C GLN A 395 3.43 5.13 5.12
N ARG A 396 4.62 5.63 4.76
CA ARG A 396 5.87 5.00 5.19
C ARG A 396 6.04 5.02 6.70
N VAL A 397 5.79 6.15 7.36
CA VAL A 397 5.83 6.24 8.83
C VAL A 397 4.82 5.26 9.44
N ALA A 398 3.60 5.19 8.91
CA ALA A 398 2.56 4.28 9.39
C ALA A 398 3.01 2.81 9.24
N THR A 399 3.46 2.38 8.06
CA THR A 399 3.97 1.02 7.82
C THR A 399 5.14 0.69 8.74
N THR A 400 6.18 1.53 8.80
CA THR A 400 7.36 1.26 9.65
C THR A 400 6.99 1.24 11.14
N THR A 401 6.08 2.10 11.59
CA THR A 401 5.60 2.12 12.99
C THR A 401 4.81 0.85 13.30
N PHE A 402 3.90 0.47 12.41
CA PHE A 402 3.11 -0.76 12.54
C PHE A 402 4.00 -1.99 12.68
N LEU A 403 5.00 -2.13 11.82
CA LEU A 403 5.95 -3.25 11.84
C LEU A 403 6.82 -3.22 13.11
N THR A 404 7.31 -2.04 13.51
CA THR A 404 8.14 -1.89 14.71
C THR A 404 7.36 -2.23 15.98
N MET A 405 6.11 -1.75 16.12
CA MET A 405 5.24 -2.09 17.26
C MET A 405 4.89 -3.58 17.29
N SER A 406 4.66 -4.19 16.13
CA SER A 406 4.40 -5.63 16.01
C SER A 406 5.62 -6.49 16.39
N ARG A 407 6.84 -5.97 16.19
CA ARG A 407 8.09 -6.61 16.59
C ARG A 407 8.35 -6.52 18.09
N GLU A 408 8.11 -5.36 18.70
CA GLU A 408 8.38 -5.12 20.11
C GLU A 408 7.33 -5.77 21.04
N GLN A 409 6.03 -5.69 20.69
CA GLN A 409 4.92 -6.22 21.51
C GLN A 409 3.87 -6.93 20.64
N PRO A 410 4.11 -8.21 20.28
CA PRO A 410 3.28 -8.93 19.31
C PRO A 410 1.83 -9.16 19.77
N GLN A 411 1.61 -9.41 21.07
CA GLN A 411 0.27 -9.66 21.62
C GLN A 411 -0.62 -8.41 21.62
N LEU A 412 -0.06 -7.27 22.01
CA LEU A 412 -0.78 -5.99 22.00
C LEU A 412 -1.03 -5.50 20.57
N ALA A 413 -0.06 -5.67 19.67
CA ALA A 413 -0.23 -5.35 18.26
C ALA A 413 -1.32 -6.22 17.60
N ALA A 414 -1.40 -7.51 17.93
CA ALA A 414 -2.47 -8.38 17.45
C ALA A 414 -3.86 -7.85 17.84
N LYS A 415 -4.03 -7.42 19.09
CA LYS A 415 -5.30 -6.92 19.64
C LYS A 415 -5.70 -5.53 19.15
N TYR A 416 -4.76 -4.58 19.10
CA TYR A 416 -5.07 -3.17 18.85
C TYR A 416 -4.75 -2.68 17.42
N LEU A 417 -3.94 -3.41 16.64
CA LEU A 417 -3.62 -3.07 15.24
C LEU A 417 -4.23 -4.08 14.25
N LEU A 418 -3.88 -5.36 14.39
CA LEU A 418 -4.25 -6.39 13.41
C LEU A 418 -5.74 -6.73 13.46
N GLN A 419 -6.31 -6.91 14.65
CA GLN A 419 -7.73 -7.23 14.80
C GLN A 419 -8.64 -6.13 14.24
N PRO A 420 -8.44 -4.82 14.50
CA PRO A 420 -9.23 -3.75 13.87
C PRO A 420 -9.05 -3.68 12.35
N MET A 421 -7.82 -3.84 11.84
CA MET A 421 -7.53 -3.80 10.41
C MET A 421 -8.19 -4.97 9.66
N LEU A 422 -8.18 -6.18 10.24
CA LEU A 422 -8.78 -7.39 9.66
C LEU A 422 -10.26 -7.56 10.03
N ALA A 423 -10.82 -6.69 10.87
CA ALA A 423 -12.20 -6.80 11.36
C ALA A 423 -13.24 -6.96 10.23
N PRO A 424 -13.18 -6.21 9.10
CA PRO A 424 -14.12 -6.40 8.00
C PRO A 424 -14.09 -7.82 7.43
N LEU A 425 -12.91 -8.44 7.32
CA LEU A 425 -12.77 -9.81 6.82
C LEU A 425 -13.17 -10.86 7.87
N HIS A 426 -12.87 -10.63 9.15
CA HIS A 426 -13.28 -11.54 10.23
C HIS A 426 -14.80 -11.61 10.42
N ARG A 427 -15.52 -10.50 10.24
CA ARG A 427 -17.00 -10.50 10.22
C ARG A 427 -17.57 -11.43 9.15
N CYS A 428 -16.82 -11.69 8.09
CA CYS A 428 -17.24 -12.56 6.99
C CYS A 428 -17.03 -14.06 7.28
N LEU A 429 -16.28 -14.39 8.35
CA LEU A 429 -15.98 -15.75 8.78
C LEU A 429 -16.94 -16.26 9.86
N ASN A 430 -17.24 -15.43 10.88
CA ASN A 430 -18.00 -15.85 12.07
C ASN A 430 -19.36 -15.14 12.16
N THR A 431 -20.46 -15.89 12.01
CA THR A 431 -21.84 -15.40 12.18
C THR A 431 -22.25 -15.14 13.63
N ALA A 432 -21.46 -15.60 14.62
CA ALA A 432 -21.75 -15.42 16.04
C ALA A 432 -21.63 -13.95 16.53
N GLU A 433 -20.96 -13.08 15.77
CA GLU A 433 -20.81 -11.65 16.07
C GLU A 433 -21.82 -10.76 15.33
N ILE A 434 -22.71 -11.35 14.51
CA ILE A 434 -23.75 -10.60 13.77
C ILE A 434 -24.95 -10.38 14.70
N PRO A 435 -25.34 -9.13 15.00
CA PRO A 435 -26.54 -8.86 15.78
C PRO A 435 -27.77 -9.48 15.11
N GLU A 436 -28.72 -10.00 15.89
CA GLU A 436 -29.98 -10.59 15.37
C GLU A 436 -30.75 -9.66 14.40
N SER A 437 -30.55 -8.33 14.51
CA SER A 437 -31.13 -7.32 13.61
C SER A 437 -30.59 -7.36 12.17
N ASP A 438 -29.36 -7.84 11.98
CA ASP A 438 -28.66 -7.80 10.70
C ASP A 438 -28.83 -9.10 9.91
N LYS A 439 -29.53 -10.10 10.46
CA LYS A 439 -29.84 -11.39 9.79
C LYS A 439 -30.90 -11.27 8.68
N VAL A 440 -31.39 -10.06 8.39
CA VAL A 440 -32.38 -9.85 7.33
C VAL A 440 -31.69 -10.02 5.97
N PRO A 441 -32.22 -10.86 5.05
CA PRO A 441 -31.66 -11.05 3.72
C PRO A 441 -31.51 -9.72 2.97
N GLY A 442 -30.37 -9.50 2.33
CA GLY A 442 -30.03 -8.25 1.63
C GLY A 442 -29.35 -7.17 2.49
N THR A 443 -29.16 -7.38 3.79
CA THR A 443 -28.44 -6.42 4.65
C THR A 443 -26.96 -6.33 4.28
N ILE A 444 -26.43 -5.11 4.21
CA ILE A 444 -25.01 -4.83 3.92
C ILE A 444 -24.20 -5.07 5.20
N LEU A 445 -23.42 -6.15 5.22
CA LEU A 445 -22.57 -6.53 6.36
C LEU A 445 -21.27 -5.70 6.38
N VAL A 446 -20.70 -5.45 5.20
CA VAL A 446 -19.47 -4.66 5.01
C VAL A 446 -19.67 -3.75 3.81
N THR A 447 -19.46 -2.46 4.03
CA THR A 447 -19.58 -1.44 2.97
C THR A 447 -18.37 -1.46 2.05
N GLU A 448 -18.53 -0.91 0.85
CA GLU A 448 -17.46 -0.76 -0.14
C GLU A 448 -16.24 -0.03 0.43
N GLU A 449 -16.44 1.10 1.11
CA GLU A 449 -15.35 1.87 1.72
C GLU A 449 -14.58 1.07 2.78
N GLN A 450 -15.28 0.29 3.60
CA GLN A 450 -14.65 -0.51 4.66
C GLN A 450 -13.80 -1.64 4.08
N LEU A 451 -14.29 -2.31 3.03
CA LEU A 451 -13.55 -3.39 2.39
C LEU A 451 -12.36 -2.86 1.58
N SER A 452 -12.54 -1.81 0.79
CA SER A 452 -11.43 -1.21 0.03
C SER A 452 -10.32 -0.69 0.95
N ARG A 453 -10.67 0.01 2.05
CA ARG A 453 -9.68 0.45 3.06
C ARG A 453 -8.94 -0.73 3.69
N CYS A 454 -9.66 -1.78 4.07
CA CYS A 454 -9.07 -2.99 4.64
C CYS A 454 -8.05 -3.64 3.71
N ILE A 455 -8.40 -3.84 2.43
CA ILE A 455 -7.50 -4.46 1.44
C ILE A 455 -6.30 -3.55 1.15
N GLU A 456 -6.50 -2.24 1.04
CA GLU A 456 -5.40 -1.28 0.89
C GLU A 456 -4.45 -1.30 2.09
N ASP A 457 -4.95 -1.33 3.32
CA ASP A 457 -4.12 -1.36 4.52
C ASP A 457 -3.31 -2.66 4.60
N ILE A 458 -3.93 -3.81 4.31
CA ILE A 458 -3.23 -5.10 4.22
C ILE A 458 -2.13 -5.01 3.15
N TYR A 459 -2.43 -4.45 1.99
CA TYR A 459 -1.42 -4.27 0.94
C TYR A 459 -0.24 -3.39 1.41
N LYS A 460 -0.53 -2.24 2.03
CA LYS A 460 0.48 -1.27 2.52
C LYS A 460 1.35 -1.82 3.65
N VAL A 461 0.81 -2.71 4.50
CA VAL A 461 1.56 -3.32 5.61
C VAL A 461 2.35 -4.54 5.14
N TYR A 462 1.72 -5.46 4.42
CA TYR A 462 2.29 -6.76 4.09
C TYR A 462 3.19 -6.69 2.85
N VAL A 463 2.67 -6.17 1.74
CA VAL A 463 3.39 -6.16 0.45
C VAL A 463 4.42 -5.04 0.42
N VAL A 464 4.03 -3.81 0.77
CA VAL A 464 4.93 -2.64 0.74
C VAL A 464 5.94 -2.67 1.90
N GLY A 465 5.52 -3.12 3.08
CA GLY A 465 6.41 -3.28 4.23
C GLY A 465 7.40 -4.45 4.08
N ASN A 466 6.96 -5.54 3.45
CA ASN A 466 7.76 -6.73 3.10
C ASN A 466 8.64 -7.28 4.25
N GLU A 467 8.16 -7.22 5.50
CA GLU A 467 8.80 -7.85 6.65
C GLU A 467 7.97 -9.07 7.13
N PRO A 468 8.48 -10.31 7.00
CA PRO A 468 7.74 -11.52 7.36
C PRO A 468 7.79 -11.78 8.87
N LEU A 469 7.02 -11.03 9.65
CA LEU A 469 6.85 -11.28 11.08
C LEU A 469 5.86 -12.45 11.31
N PRO A 470 6.15 -13.42 12.20
CA PRO A 470 5.25 -14.55 12.45
C PRO A 470 3.82 -14.15 12.80
N VAL A 471 3.64 -13.09 13.59
CA VAL A 471 2.33 -12.56 14.03
C VAL A 471 1.50 -12.03 12.84
N LEU A 472 2.16 -11.43 11.84
CA LEU A 472 1.48 -10.96 10.63
C LEU A 472 1.01 -12.13 9.79
N VAL A 473 1.87 -13.15 9.64
CA VAL A 473 1.56 -14.37 8.90
C VAL A 473 0.40 -15.09 9.60
N ASP A 474 0.52 -15.38 10.89
CA ASP A 474 -0.46 -16.12 11.69
C ASP A 474 -1.84 -15.42 11.76
N SER A 475 -1.87 -14.09 11.74
CA SER A 475 -3.13 -13.33 11.70
C SER A 475 -3.81 -13.32 10.33
N LEU A 476 -3.05 -13.42 9.24
CA LEU A 476 -3.60 -13.45 7.88
C LEU A 476 -4.11 -14.84 7.48
N LEU A 477 -3.51 -15.93 8.00
CA LEU A 477 -3.89 -17.32 7.68
C LEU A 477 -5.41 -17.58 7.71
N PRO A 478 -6.16 -17.20 8.76
CA PRO A 478 -7.60 -17.48 8.85
C PRO A 478 -8.44 -16.76 7.78
N VAL A 479 -8.00 -15.61 7.29
CA VAL A 479 -8.73 -14.78 6.31
C VAL A 479 -8.29 -15.04 4.86
N LEU A 480 -7.26 -15.87 4.64
CA LEU A 480 -6.78 -16.22 3.30
C LEU A 480 -7.87 -16.80 2.39
N GLY A 481 -8.74 -17.67 2.92
CA GLY A 481 -9.84 -18.25 2.14
C GLY A 481 -10.83 -17.19 1.63
N VAL A 482 -11.09 -16.16 2.45
CA VAL A 482 -11.95 -15.02 2.07
C VAL A 482 -11.26 -14.14 1.04
N LEU A 483 -9.96 -13.85 1.21
CA LEU A 483 -9.16 -13.08 0.24
C LEU A 483 -9.09 -13.78 -1.12
N PHE A 484 -8.95 -15.10 -1.15
CA PHE A 484 -8.97 -15.86 -2.40
C PHE A 484 -10.35 -15.86 -3.06
N SER A 485 -11.43 -15.97 -2.26
CA SER A 485 -12.80 -15.88 -2.77
C SER A 485 -13.10 -14.48 -3.34
N LEU A 486 -12.61 -13.43 -2.67
CA LEU A 486 -12.67 -12.05 -3.15
C LEU A 486 -11.86 -11.87 -4.43
N TYR A 487 -10.67 -12.45 -4.52
CA TYR A 487 -9.86 -12.46 -5.75
C TYR A 487 -10.61 -13.13 -6.91
N CYS A 488 -11.26 -14.27 -6.68
CA CYS A 488 -12.07 -14.93 -7.72
C CYS A 488 -13.22 -14.03 -8.20
N PHE A 489 -13.92 -13.37 -7.27
CA PHE A 489 -15.00 -12.44 -7.59
C PHE A 489 -14.51 -11.21 -8.37
N THR A 490 -13.37 -10.63 -7.98
CA THR A 490 -12.75 -9.45 -8.62
C THR A 490 -12.12 -9.76 -9.98
N LYS A 491 -11.95 -11.03 -10.35
CA LYS A 491 -11.56 -11.44 -11.72
C LYS A 491 -12.78 -11.59 -12.63
N GLN A 492 -13.94 -11.93 -12.07
CA GLN A 492 -15.22 -11.97 -12.79
C GLN A 492 -15.85 -10.59 -12.95
N SER A 493 -15.45 -9.60 -12.14
CA SER A 493 -16.00 -8.24 -12.11
C SER A 493 -14.92 -7.16 -12.31
N VAL A 494 -15.30 -6.00 -12.83
CA VAL A 494 -14.38 -4.85 -12.99
C VAL A 494 -14.23 -4.18 -11.63
N SER A 495 -13.07 -4.37 -10.98
CA SER A 495 -12.79 -3.77 -9.67
C SER A 495 -11.36 -3.29 -9.52
N HIS A 496 -11.18 -2.18 -8.79
CA HIS A 496 -9.88 -1.56 -8.53
C HIS A 496 -9.01 -2.34 -7.53
N ILE A 497 -9.61 -3.23 -6.72
CA ILE A 497 -8.92 -4.03 -5.69
C ILE A 497 -8.29 -5.33 -6.22
N ARG A 498 -8.50 -5.66 -7.50
CA ARG A 498 -8.08 -6.92 -8.13
C ARG A 498 -6.57 -7.18 -8.02
N SER A 499 -5.75 -6.19 -8.36
CA SER A 499 -4.27 -6.29 -8.28
C SER A 499 -3.80 -6.43 -6.84
N LEU A 500 -4.39 -5.66 -5.92
CA LEU A 500 -4.07 -5.69 -4.49
C LEU A 500 -4.30 -7.08 -3.90
N CYS A 501 -5.46 -7.70 -4.18
CA CYS A 501 -5.77 -9.05 -3.70
C CYS A 501 -4.79 -10.10 -4.26
N GLN A 502 -4.44 -9.99 -5.55
CA GLN A 502 -3.47 -10.87 -6.18
C GLN A 502 -2.09 -10.75 -5.52
N GLU A 503 -1.58 -9.53 -5.35
CA GLU A 503 -0.26 -9.28 -4.75
C GLU A 503 -0.19 -9.73 -3.29
N ILE A 504 -1.26 -9.55 -2.49
CA ILE A 504 -1.34 -10.05 -1.11
C ILE A 504 -1.24 -11.59 -1.08
N LEU A 505 -2.00 -12.28 -1.95
CA LEU A 505 -1.99 -13.74 -2.04
C LEU A 505 -0.63 -14.28 -2.50
N LEU A 506 0.01 -13.63 -3.48
CA LEU A 506 1.34 -14.01 -3.94
C LEU A 506 2.39 -13.80 -2.85
N TRP A 507 2.32 -12.66 -2.15
CA TRP A 507 3.25 -12.34 -1.07
C TRP A 507 3.19 -13.37 0.07
N ILE A 508 1.99 -13.73 0.54
CA ILE A 508 1.85 -14.68 1.65
C ILE A 508 2.24 -16.10 1.22
N LEU A 509 1.83 -16.56 0.03
CA LEU A 509 2.18 -17.90 -0.47
C LEU A 509 3.70 -18.06 -0.68
N GLY A 510 4.40 -17.00 -1.09
CA GLY A 510 5.86 -17.01 -1.23
C GLY A 510 6.63 -16.91 0.09
N ARG A 511 5.97 -16.62 1.21
CA ARG A 511 6.60 -16.44 2.54
C ARG A 511 6.20 -17.52 3.55
N LEU A 512 5.13 -18.26 3.29
CA LEU A 512 4.68 -19.36 4.12
C LEU A 512 5.64 -20.57 4.05
N GLU A 513 5.66 -21.35 5.12
CA GLU A 513 6.23 -22.69 5.08
C GLU A 513 5.49 -23.56 4.07
N ARG A 514 6.21 -24.40 3.32
CA ARG A 514 5.64 -25.21 2.23
C ARG A 514 4.39 -26.00 2.64
N ASN A 515 4.40 -26.61 3.83
CA ASN A 515 3.27 -27.39 4.33
C ASN A 515 2.02 -26.54 4.56
N LYS A 516 2.18 -25.35 5.16
CA LYS A 516 1.08 -24.40 5.41
C LYS A 516 0.56 -23.78 4.12
N ALA A 517 1.47 -23.48 3.18
CA ALA A 517 1.11 -22.99 1.85
C ALA A 517 0.28 -24.03 1.08
N VAL A 518 0.73 -25.28 1.03
CA VAL A 518 -0.03 -26.38 0.40
C VAL A 518 -1.37 -26.59 1.10
N ALA A 519 -1.45 -26.55 2.43
CA ALA A 519 -2.74 -26.63 3.15
C ALA A 519 -3.69 -25.48 2.78
N SER A 520 -3.16 -24.26 2.63
CA SER A 520 -3.94 -23.10 2.18
C SER A 520 -4.45 -23.28 0.75
N LEU A 521 -3.63 -23.83 -0.16
CA LEU A 521 -4.04 -24.17 -1.52
C LEU A 521 -5.12 -25.26 -1.57
N LYS A 522 -5.07 -26.25 -0.66
CA LYS A 522 -6.17 -27.23 -0.51
C LYS A 522 -7.48 -26.55 -0.13
N GLY A 523 -7.43 -25.60 0.80
CA GLY A 523 -8.57 -24.75 1.15
C GLY A 523 -9.05 -23.92 -0.03
N PHE A 524 -8.14 -23.33 -0.81
CA PHE A 524 -8.48 -22.56 -2.02
C PHE A 524 -9.11 -23.42 -3.10
N ALA A 525 -8.70 -24.68 -3.25
CA ALA A 525 -9.28 -25.62 -4.19
C ALA A 525 -10.61 -26.23 -3.72
N GLY A 526 -11.01 -26.03 -2.47
CA GLY A 526 -12.21 -26.65 -1.88
C GLY A 526 -12.02 -28.12 -1.46
N LEU A 527 -10.80 -28.64 -1.51
CA LEU A 527 -10.46 -30.01 -1.10
C LEU A 527 -10.47 -30.20 0.42
N ASP A 528 -10.25 -29.11 1.16
CA ASP A 528 -10.26 -29.10 2.62
C ASP A 528 -11.31 -28.10 3.12
N LYS A 529 -12.47 -28.64 3.56
CA LYS A 529 -13.58 -27.86 4.12
C LYS A 529 -13.28 -27.33 5.53
N SER A 530 -12.16 -27.73 6.16
CA SER A 530 -11.77 -27.24 7.49
C SER A 530 -11.13 -25.85 7.46
N VAL A 531 -10.66 -25.40 6.28
CA VAL A 531 -10.10 -24.05 6.12
C VAL A 531 -11.23 -23.02 6.13
N PRO A 532 -11.14 -21.96 6.96
CA PRO A 532 -12.17 -20.93 7.01
C PRO A 532 -12.34 -20.29 5.62
N SER A 533 -13.55 -20.36 5.10
CA SER A 533 -13.95 -19.74 3.84
C SER A 533 -15.10 -18.77 4.10
N LEU A 534 -15.52 -18.03 3.08
CA LEU A 534 -16.67 -17.13 3.19
C LEU A 534 -17.87 -17.89 3.76
N HIS A 535 -18.47 -17.37 4.83
CA HIS A 535 -19.62 -18.02 5.45
C HIS A 535 -20.74 -18.27 4.41
N SER A 536 -21.43 -19.41 4.52
CA SER A 536 -22.42 -19.88 3.52
C SER A 536 -23.55 -18.88 3.25
N LEU A 537 -23.89 -18.06 4.25
CA LEU A 537 -24.89 -16.99 4.21
C LEU A 537 -24.39 -15.65 3.64
N CYS A 538 -23.09 -15.46 3.42
CA CYS A 538 -22.53 -14.23 2.88
C CYS A 538 -22.28 -14.37 1.38
N HIS A 539 -22.48 -13.31 0.61
CA HIS A 539 -22.03 -13.26 -0.78
C HIS A 539 -21.42 -11.89 -1.12
N PHE A 540 -20.50 -11.90 -2.08
CA PHE A 540 -19.95 -10.67 -2.65
C PHE A 540 -20.95 -10.08 -3.66
N ARG A 541 -21.07 -8.76 -3.70
CA ARG A 541 -21.86 -8.01 -4.68
C ARG A 541 -21.01 -6.85 -5.20
N ALA A 542 -21.11 -6.57 -6.50
CA ALA A 542 -20.41 -5.43 -7.09
C ALA A 542 -21.01 -4.12 -6.55
N ALA A 543 -20.15 -3.20 -6.16
CA ALA A 543 -20.55 -1.93 -5.56
C ALA A 543 -20.61 -0.80 -6.61
N PRO A 544 -21.42 0.24 -6.38
CA PRO A 544 -21.68 1.27 -7.40
C PRO A 544 -20.46 2.11 -7.77
N GLN A 545 -19.41 2.17 -6.93
CA GLN A 545 -18.18 2.91 -7.23
C GLN A 545 -17.06 2.03 -7.79
N GLY A 546 -17.36 0.78 -8.18
CA GLY A 546 -16.39 -0.15 -8.77
C GLY A 546 -15.55 -0.93 -7.75
N GLY A 547 -15.96 -0.97 -6.49
CA GLY A 547 -15.47 -1.86 -5.44
C GLY A 547 -16.40 -3.05 -5.19
N VAL A 548 -16.25 -3.67 -4.02
CA VAL A 548 -17.02 -4.86 -3.63
C VAL A 548 -17.71 -4.60 -2.28
N MET A 549 -18.97 -5.01 -2.15
CA MET A 549 -19.70 -5.03 -0.88
C MET A 549 -20.06 -6.47 -0.50
N ILE A 550 -20.31 -6.70 0.78
CA ILE A 550 -20.67 -8.03 1.29
C ILE A 550 -22.07 -7.95 1.88
N THR A 551 -22.97 -8.77 1.36
CA THR A 551 -24.38 -8.83 1.76
C THR A 551 -24.77 -10.23 2.20
N ILE A 552 -25.79 -10.32 3.05
CA ILE A 552 -26.38 -11.60 3.43
C ILE A 552 -27.26 -12.11 2.29
N LYS A 553 -27.03 -13.37 1.89
CA LYS A 553 -27.78 -14.06 0.83
C LYS A 553 -29.28 -13.97 1.09
N GLU A 554 -29.97 -13.53 0.04
CA GLU A 554 -31.42 -13.61 -0.03
C GLU A 554 -31.82 -15.09 -0.13
N ALA A 555 -32.92 -15.49 0.54
CA ALA A 555 -33.43 -16.85 0.43
C ALA A 555 -33.81 -17.09 -1.03
N VAL A 556 -33.18 -18.09 -1.65
CA VAL A 556 -33.44 -18.46 -3.05
C VAL A 556 -34.93 -18.82 -3.16
N CYS A 557 -35.63 -18.23 -4.13
CA CYS A 557 -36.99 -18.64 -4.46
C CYS A 557 -36.91 -19.99 -5.19
N ASP A 558 -37.80 -20.94 -4.84
CA ASP A 558 -37.81 -22.32 -5.35
C ASP A 558 -38.00 -22.44 -6.89
N GLU A 559 -38.14 -21.34 -7.62
CA GLU A 559 -38.33 -21.31 -9.08
C GLU A 559 -37.01 -21.24 -9.88
N ASP A 560 -35.84 -21.05 -9.23
CA ASP A 560 -34.53 -20.84 -9.87
C ASP A 560 -33.46 -21.91 -9.53
N GLU A 561 -33.85 -23.14 -9.17
CA GLU A 561 -32.90 -24.18 -8.76
C GLU A 561 -31.85 -24.53 -9.83
N ASP A 562 -32.25 -24.58 -11.10
CA ASP A 562 -31.36 -24.90 -12.23
C ASP A 562 -30.35 -23.77 -12.49
N GLU A 563 -30.77 -22.51 -12.37
CA GLU A 563 -29.91 -21.34 -12.51
C GLU A 563 -28.92 -21.26 -11.33
N ALA A 564 -29.39 -21.58 -10.12
CA ALA A 564 -28.53 -21.68 -8.94
C ALA A 564 -27.49 -22.79 -9.07
N LEU A 565 -27.86 -23.94 -9.66
CA LEU A 565 -26.93 -25.04 -9.94
C LEU A 565 -25.88 -24.62 -10.97
N TYR A 566 -26.29 -23.98 -12.07
CA TYR A 566 -25.38 -23.47 -13.10
C TYR A 566 -24.39 -22.44 -12.53
N GLN A 567 -24.87 -21.51 -11.70
CA GLN A 567 -24.03 -20.52 -11.03
C GLN A 567 -23.03 -21.17 -10.06
N ARG A 568 -23.42 -22.24 -9.35
CA ARG A 568 -22.49 -22.99 -8.50
C ARG A 568 -21.40 -23.65 -9.31
N VAL A 569 -21.76 -24.44 -10.33
CA VAL A 569 -20.79 -25.17 -11.17
C VAL A 569 -19.83 -24.21 -11.87
N SER A 570 -20.35 -23.11 -12.42
CA SER A 570 -19.50 -22.08 -13.06
C SER A 570 -18.57 -21.40 -12.05
N SER A 571 -19.03 -21.13 -10.83
CA SER A 571 -18.19 -20.55 -9.78
C SER A 571 -17.05 -21.48 -9.34
N GLU A 572 -17.31 -22.78 -9.23
CA GLU A 572 -16.31 -23.80 -8.88
C GLU A 572 -15.28 -23.99 -9.98
N GLN A 573 -15.73 -24.07 -11.24
CA GLN A 573 -14.86 -24.11 -12.41
C GLN A 573 -13.94 -22.88 -12.46
N CYS A 574 -14.52 -21.69 -12.28
CA CYS A 574 -13.79 -20.44 -12.32
C CYS A 574 -12.78 -20.32 -11.16
N ARG A 575 -13.12 -20.83 -9.98
CA ARG A 575 -12.23 -20.91 -8.82
C ARG A 575 -10.99 -21.73 -9.11
N VAL A 576 -11.15 -22.89 -9.77
CA VAL A 576 -10.04 -23.77 -10.17
C VAL A 576 -9.16 -23.08 -11.23
N GLU A 577 -9.75 -22.45 -12.25
CA GLU A 577 -9.02 -21.69 -13.27
C GLU A 577 -8.20 -20.52 -12.67
N HIS A 578 -8.80 -19.76 -11.76
CA HIS A 578 -8.12 -18.67 -11.07
C HIS A 578 -7.00 -19.16 -10.15
N LEU A 579 -7.14 -20.33 -9.53
CA LEU A 579 -6.08 -20.97 -8.77
C LEU A 579 -4.89 -21.33 -9.68
N GLY A 580 -5.15 -21.91 -10.86
CA GLY A 580 -4.11 -22.17 -11.85
C GLY A 580 -3.40 -20.90 -12.32
N GLY A 581 -4.17 -19.82 -12.53
CA GLY A 581 -3.63 -18.50 -12.83
C GLY A 581 -2.80 -17.91 -11.69
N LEU A 582 -3.15 -18.12 -10.43
CA LEU A 582 -2.34 -17.68 -9.29
C LEU A 582 -1.02 -18.47 -9.22
N LEU A 583 -1.09 -19.79 -9.38
CA LEU A 583 0.08 -20.68 -9.34
C LEU A 583 1.07 -20.39 -10.48
N SER A 584 0.60 -19.90 -11.63
CA SER A 584 1.49 -19.50 -12.74
C SER A 584 2.43 -18.37 -12.36
N HIS A 585 1.99 -17.48 -11.46
CA HIS A 585 2.80 -16.38 -10.96
C HIS A 585 3.71 -16.80 -9.79
N CYS A 586 3.55 -18.02 -9.25
CA CYS A 586 4.34 -18.57 -8.13
C CYS A 586 5.40 -19.63 -8.57
N GLN A 587 5.72 -19.73 -9.86
CA GLN A 587 6.59 -20.79 -10.40
C GLN A 587 7.98 -20.84 -9.72
N GLU A 588 8.55 -19.69 -9.37
CA GLU A 588 9.86 -19.60 -8.71
C GLU A 588 9.91 -20.26 -7.32
N CYS A 589 8.77 -20.39 -6.64
CA CYS A 589 8.70 -20.95 -5.28
C CYS A 589 8.67 -22.49 -5.27
N GLY A 590 8.47 -23.15 -6.42
CA GLY A 590 8.28 -24.60 -6.52
C GLY A 590 6.93 -25.10 -5.94
N LEU A 591 6.09 -24.20 -5.41
CA LEU A 591 4.84 -24.54 -4.74
C LEU A 591 3.83 -25.26 -5.65
N ALA A 592 3.81 -24.89 -6.94
CA ALA A 592 2.96 -25.54 -7.95
C ALA A 592 3.29 -27.04 -8.09
N GLY A 593 4.58 -27.40 -8.06
CA GLY A 593 5.02 -28.80 -8.08
C GLY A 593 4.61 -29.57 -6.83
N ASP A 594 4.76 -28.98 -5.65
CA ASP A 594 4.34 -29.61 -4.38
C ASP A 594 2.83 -29.86 -4.34
N PHE A 595 2.03 -28.88 -4.82
CA PHE A 595 0.58 -29.01 -4.91
C PHE A 595 0.15 -30.04 -5.99
N PHE A 596 0.84 -30.11 -7.12
CA PHE A 596 0.62 -31.12 -8.14
C PHE A 596 0.87 -32.54 -7.61
N ILE A 597 1.99 -32.76 -6.92
CA ILE A 597 2.33 -34.03 -6.28
C ILE A 597 1.28 -34.39 -5.23
N PHE A 598 0.80 -33.41 -4.45
CA PHE A 598 -0.30 -33.64 -3.52
C PHE A 598 -1.55 -34.15 -4.24
N CYS A 599 -1.98 -33.52 -5.34
CA CYS A 599 -3.14 -33.96 -6.11
C CYS A 599 -2.96 -35.40 -6.64
N LEU A 600 -1.75 -35.78 -7.08
CA LEU A 600 -1.44 -37.15 -7.51
C LEU A 600 -1.51 -38.18 -6.36
N LYS A 601 -1.03 -37.81 -5.18
CA LYS A 601 -1.13 -38.65 -3.97
C LYS A 601 -2.60 -38.84 -3.57
N GLU A 602 -3.42 -37.79 -3.64
CA GLU A 602 -4.87 -37.89 -3.41
C GLU A 602 -5.55 -38.78 -4.44
N LEU A 603 -5.27 -38.64 -5.74
CA LEU A 603 -5.80 -39.55 -6.76
C LEU A 603 -5.46 -41.01 -6.47
N THR A 604 -4.25 -41.27 -5.97
CA THR A 604 -3.80 -42.61 -5.62
C THR A 604 -4.56 -43.15 -4.41
N HIS A 605 -4.80 -42.34 -3.39
CA HIS A 605 -5.61 -42.70 -2.22
C HIS A 605 -7.06 -43.02 -2.63
N MET A 606 -7.67 -42.16 -3.44
CA MET A 606 -9.05 -42.32 -3.90
C MET A 606 -9.21 -43.54 -4.80
N ALA A 607 -8.19 -43.91 -5.60
CA ALA A 607 -8.23 -45.13 -6.39
C ALA A 607 -8.29 -46.40 -5.51
N VAL A 608 -7.63 -46.38 -4.35
CA VAL A 608 -7.62 -47.49 -3.38
C VAL A 608 -8.92 -47.56 -2.57
N GLU A 609 -9.50 -46.42 -2.20
CA GLU A 609 -10.74 -46.35 -1.41
C GLU A 609 -12.01 -46.72 -2.19
N ASN A 610 -12.07 -46.38 -3.48
CA ASN A 610 -13.27 -46.61 -4.32
C ASN A 610 -13.70 -48.09 -4.40
N GLU A 611 -12.82 -49.06 -4.15
CA GLU A 611 -13.20 -50.48 -4.15
C GLU A 611 -13.45 -51.08 -2.77
N THR A 612 -12.88 -50.54 -1.69
CA THR A 612 -13.11 -51.06 -0.33
C THR A 612 -14.51 -50.71 0.17
N GLU A 613 -15.05 -49.55 -0.21
CA GLU A 613 -16.43 -49.17 0.09
C GLU A 613 -17.47 -49.95 -0.74
N PHE A 614 -17.18 -50.23 -2.02
CA PHE A 614 -18.07 -51.01 -2.89
C PHE A 614 -18.14 -52.49 -2.50
N LYS A 615 -17.08 -53.06 -1.91
CA LYS A 615 -17.02 -54.48 -1.52
C LYS A 615 -17.60 -54.79 -0.13
N MET A 616 -17.89 -53.81 0.74
CA MET A 616 -18.11 -54.09 2.17
C MET A 616 -19.52 -53.87 2.77
N LYS A 617 -20.56 -53.48 2.04
CA LYS A 617 -21.92 -53.33 2.65
C LYS A 617 -23.03 -54.00 1.85
N SER A 618 -23.31 -55.25 2.20
CA SER A 618 -24.65 -55.82 2.12
C SER A 618 -25.55 -55.03 3.08
N PHE A 619 -26.40 -54.15 2.55
CA PHE A 619 -27.30 -53.33 3.36
C PHE A 619 -28.51 -54.14 3.82
N SER A 620 -28.40 -54.77 4.99
CA SER A 620 -29.57 -55.19 5.77
C SER A 620 -29.59 -54.43 7.09
N ASN A 621 -30.50 -53.45 7.19
CA ASN A 621 -30.91 -52.70 8.39
C ASN A 621 -30.13 -51.40 8.73
N LYS A 622 -30.40 -50.31 8.01
CA LYS A 622 -30.06 -48.93 8.45
C LYS A 622 -31.26 -47.99 8.36
N SER A 623 -31.29 -46.98 9.23
CA SER A 623 -32.33 -45.93 9.24
C SER A 623 -32.21 -45.02 8.01
N LEU A 624 -33.31 -44.39 7.57
CA LEU A 624 -33.34 -43.55 6.36
C LEU A 624 -32.41 -42.33 6.47
N LEU A 625 -32.24 -41.77 7.67
CA LEU A 625 -31.28 -40.68 7.97
C LEU A 625 -29.82 -41.12 7.82
N GLU A 626 -29.49 -42.36 8.21
CA GLU A 626 -28.15 -42.91 8.01
C GLU A 626 -27.85 -43.20 6.53
N LEU A 627 -28.89 -43.51 5.74
CA LEU A 627 -28.77 -43.67 4.29
C LEU A 627 -28.57 -42.31 3.60
N GLU A 628 -29.31 -41.28 3.99
CA GLU A 628 -29.13 -39.91 3.50
C GLU A 628 -27.72 -39.38 3.83
N GLN A 629 -27.28 -39.54 5.09
CA GLN A 629 -25.91 -39.17 5.50
C GLN A 629 -24.84 -39.94 4.73
N HIS A 630 -25.06 -41.23 4.48
CA HIS A 630 -24.12 -42.04 3.70
C HIS A 630 -24.09 -41.63 2.22
N GLN A 631 -25.24 -41.28 1.65
CA GLN A 631 -25.37 -40.81 0.28
C GLN A 631 -24.74 -39.42 0.11
N THR A 632 -24.88 -38.51 1.08
CA THR A 632 -24.15 -37.23 1.08
C THR A 632 -22.65 -37.42 1.15
N LEU A 633 -22.15 -38.35 1.96
CA LEU A 633 -20.70 -38.65 2.04
C LEU A 633 -20.15 -39.22 0.73
N LEU A 634 -20.93 -40.08 0.05
CA LEU A 634 -20.57 -40.63 -1.26
C LEU A 634 -20.53 -39.53 -2.35
N VAL A 635 -21.51 -38.62 -2.35
CA VAL A 635 -21.55 -37.48 -3.27
C VAL A 635 -20.38 -36.55 -3.03
N GLU A 636 -20.07 -36.21 -1.77
CA GLU A 636 -18.90 -35.41 -1.41
C GLU A 636 -17.57 -36.08 -1.84
N GLY A 637 -17.49 -37.41 -1.75
CA GLY A 637 -16.36 -38.19 -2.23
C GLY A 637 -16.19 -38.13 -3.76
N GLN A 638 -17.29 -38.19 -4.51
CA GLN A 638 -17.27 -38.07 -5.98
C GLN A 638 -16.95 -36.64 -6.42
N GLU A 639 -17.51 -35.62 -5.77
CA GLU A 639 -17.19 -34.21 -6.01
C GLU A 639 -15.70 -33.95 -5.80
N ARG A 640 -15.14 -34.43 -4.68
CA ARG A 640 -13.71 -34.34 -4.40
C ARG A 640 -12.87 -35.00 -5.50
N LYS A 641 -13.29 -36.16 -6.01
CA LYS A 641 -12.60 -36.87 -7.09
C LYS A 641 -12.58 -36.06 -8.38
N LEU A 642 -13.72 -35.49 -8.76
CA LEU A 642 -13.87 -34.65 -9.94
C LEU A 642 -12.98 -33.41 -9.83
N LEU A 643 -12.99 -32.74 -8.67
CA LEU A 643 -12.15 -31.57 -8.41
C LEU A 643 -10.65 -31.90 -8.52
N VAL A 644 -10.20 -33.01 -7.94
CA VAL A 644 -8.78 -33.41 -8.05
C VAL A 644 -8.40 -33.70 -9.50
N LEU A 645 -9.24 -34.39 -10.26
CA LEU A 645 -9.00 -34.65 -11.69
C LEU A 645 -8.92 -33.35 -12.50
N GLN A 646 -9.84 -32.42 -12.24
CA GLN A 646 -9.87 -31.11 -12.88
C GLN A 646 -8.62 -30.28 -12.55
N LEU A 647 -8.16 -30.30 -11.30
CA LEU A 647 -6.94 -29.62 -10.88
C LEU A 647 -5.70 -30.20 -11.56
N VAL A 648 -5.60 -31.53 -11.66
CA VAL A 648 -4.50 -32.20 -12.37
C VAL A 648 -4.51 -31.83 -13.85
N ALA A 649 -5.66 -31.86 -14.50
CA ALA A 649 -5.79 -31.45 -15.90
C ALA A 649 -5.35 -29.99 -16.11
N LEU A 650 -5.86 -29.07 -15.29
CA LEU A 650 -5.50 -27.65 -15.37
C LEU A 650 -4.01 -27.40 -15.16
N LEU A 651 -3.40 -28.05 -14.16
CA LEU A 651 -1.96 -27.91 -13.89
C LEU A 651 -1.11 -28.44 -15.05
N CYS A 652 -1.52 -29.56 -15.67
CA CYS A 652 -0.87 -30.10 -16.86
C CYS A 652 -0.98 -29.16 -18.07
N GLU A 653 -2.14 -28.53 -18.30
CA GLU A 653 -2.35 -27.60 -19.41
C GLU A 653 -1.55 -26.30 -19.25
N ARG A 654 -1.48 -25.76 -18.02
CA ARG A 654 -0.93 -24.42 -17.76
C ARG A 654 0.56 -24.39 -17.43
N MET A 655 1.14 -25.46 -16.90
CA MET A 655 2.48 -25.45 -16.28
C MET A 655 3.50 -26.42 -16.93
N SER A 656 3.15 -27.07 -18.05
CA SER A 656 3.80 -28.27 -18.61
C SER A 656 5.33 -28.32 -18.63
N GLU A 657 6.04 -27.21 -18.80
CA GLU A 657 7.51 -27.21 -18.92
C GLU A 657 8.29 -26.88 -17.63
N GLN A 658 7.62 -26.36 -16.58
CA GLN A 658 8.30 -25.81 -15.38
C GLN A 658 7.69 -26.23 -14.03
N ILE A 659 6.89 -27.31 -14.00
CA ILE A 659 6.21 -27.78 -12.77
C ILE A 659 7.20 -28.13 -11.65
N PHE A 660 8.30 -28.81 -12.00
CA PHE A 660 9.28 -29.30 -11.04
C PHE A 660 10.53 -28.44 -11.03
N THR A 661 10.80 -27.82 -9.89
CA THR A 661 11.97 -26.94 -9.73
C THR A 661 13.13 -27.64 -9.02
N ASN A 662 12.86 -28.72 -8.28
CA ASN A 662 13.84 -29.41 -7.42
C ASN A 662 13.85 -30.92 -7.63
N ILE A 663 15.02 -31.55 -7.43
CA ILE A 663 15.21 -33.02 -7.48
C ILE A 663 14.26 -33.75 -6.52
N THR A 664 14.01 -33.19 -5.33
CA THR A 664 13.08 -33.77 -4.36
C THR A 664 11.67 -33.92 -4.92
N GLN A 665 11.17 -32.91 -5.64
CA GLN A 665 9.85 -32.97 -6.25
C GLN A 665 9.78 -34.01 -7.37
N VAL A 666 10.84 -34.12 -8.16
CA VAL A 666 10.96 -35.16 -9.18
C VAL A 666 10.91 -36.55 -8.56
N VAL A 667 11.66 -36.77 -7.48
CA VAL A 667 11.65 -38.04 -6.75
C VAL A 667 10.28 -38.31 -6.12
N ASP A 668 9.67 -37.32 -5.49
CA ASP A 668 8.32 -37.43 -4.90
C ASP A 668 7.24 -37.74 -5.96
N PHE A 669 7.34 -37.14 -7.15
CA PHE A 669 6.49 -37.44 -8.29
C PHE A 669 6.65 -38.90 -8.72
N VAL A 670 7.89 -39.36 -8.93
CA VAL A 670 8.16 -40.75 -9.30
C VAL A 670 7.69 -41.72 -8.20
N ALA A 671 7.92 -41.38 -6.94
CA ALA A 671 7.45 -42.17 -5.79
C ALA A 671 5.92 -42.31 -5.79
N ALA A 672 5.19 -41.20 -5.97
CA ALA A 672 3.72 -41.23 -6.05
C ALA A 672 3.23 -42.08 -7.24
N THR A 673 3.91 -41.99 -8.37
CA THR A 673 3.57 -42.75 -9.58
C THR A 673 3.83 -44.25 -9.40
N LEU A 674 4.97 -44.63 -8.80
CA LEU A 674 5.32 -46.01 -8.45
C LEU A 674 4.36 -46.59 -7.41
N GLN A 675 3.97 -45.80 -6.39
CA GLN A 675 2.99 -46.21 -5.40
C GLN A 675 1.64 -46.50 -6.04
N ARG A 676 1.19 -45.65 -6.97
CA ARG A 676 -0.05 -45.85 -7.71
C ARG A 676 -0.03 -47.13 -8.55
N ALA A 677 1.05 -47.37 -9.29
CA ALA A 677 1.22 -48.63 -10.03
C ALA A 677 1.23 -49.85 -9.10
N CYS A 678 1.90 -49.75 -7.95
CA CYS A 678 1.89 -50.83 -6.94
C CYS A 678 0.49 -51.06 -6.35
N ALA A 679 -0.35 -50.03 -6.27
CA ALA A 679 -1.73 -50.14 -5.81
C ALA A 679 -2.62 -50.76 -6.89
N SER A 680 -2.55 -50.31 -8.14
CA SER A 680 -3.39 -50.83 -9.24
C SER A 680 -3.15 -52.32 -9.53
N LEU A 681 -1.92 -52.80 -9.35
CA LEU A 681 -1.57 -54.22 -9.42
C LEU A 681 -2.30 -55.11 -8.41
N ALA A 682 -2.59 -54.60 -7.21
CA ALA A 682 -3.37 -55.33 -6.21
C ALA A 682 -4.85 -55.50 -6.62
N HIS A 683 -5.29 -54.75 -7.63
CA HIS A 683 -6.68 -54.63 -8.06
C HIS A 683 -6.97 -55.20 -9.46
N GLN A 684 -5.99 -55.86 -10.13
CA GLN A 684 -6.14 -56.56 -11.43
C GLN A 684 -6.68 -55.70 -12.60
N ALA A 685 -6.54 -54.38 -12.56
CA ALA A 685 -6.89 -53.49 -13.68
C ALA A 685 -5.62 -53.12 -14.47
N GLU A 686 -5.25 -53.90 -15.49
CA GLU A 686 -4.18 -53.51 -16.41
C GLU A 686 -4.69 -52.40 -17.35
N SER A 687 -4.14 -51.19 -17.20
CA SER A 687 -4.29 -50.13 -18.19
C SER A 687 -2.96 -49.84 -18.89
N THR A 688 -2.98 -49.78 -20.22
CA THR A 688 -1.80 -49.44 -21.04
C THR A 688 -1.24 -48.07 -20.71
N VAL A 689 -2.11 -47.14 -20.31
CA VAL A 689 -1.75 -45.77 -19.88
C VAL A 689 -0.92 -45.77 -18.60
N GLU A 690 -1.22 -46.63 -17.63
CA GLU A 690 -0.43 -46.75 -16.39
C GLU A 690 0.97 -47.30 -16.67
N SER A 691 1.09 -48.34 -17.50
CA SER A 691 2.39 -48.89 -17.90
C SER A 691 3.27 -47.85 -18.61
N GLN A 692 2.68 -47.07 -19.53
CA GLN A 692 3.39 -45.97 -20.19
C GLN A 692 3.80 -44.86 -19.23
N THR A 693 2.91 -44.46 -18.31
CA THR A 693 3.20 -43.42 -17.30
C THR A 693 4.32 -43.87 -16.36
N LEU A 694 4.29 -45.15 -15.94
CA LEU A 694 5.30 -45.78 -15.11
C LEU A 694 6.66 -45.82 -15.82
N SER A 695 6.69 -46.30 -17.06
CA SER A 695 7.90 -46.33 -17.90
C SER A 695 8.49 -44.93 -18.07
N MET A 696 7.66 -43.91 -18.34
CA MET A 696 8.11 -42.53 -18.47
C MET A 696 8.65 -41.95 -17.16
N SER A 697 8.02 -42.27 -16.01
CA SER A 697 8.50 -41.86 -14.69
C SER A 697 9.84 -42.50 -14.31
N MET A 698 10.03 -43.79 -14.65
CA MET A 698 11.29 -44.50 -14.45
C MET A 698 12.38 -44.02 -15.41
N GLY A 699 12.00 -43.70 -16.66
CA GLY A 699 12.86 -43.06 -17.65
C GLY A 699 13.37 -41.70 -17.17
N LEU A 700 12.55 -40.92 -16.46
CA LEU A 700 12.96 -39.67 -15.84
C LEU A 700 14.09 -39.88 -14.81
N VAL A 701 13.97 -40.90 -13.95
CA VAL A 701 15.04 -41.28 -13.00
C VAL A 701 16.29 -41.78 -13.73
N ALA A 702 16.11 -42.55 -14.80
CA ALA A 702 17.21 -43.00 -15.65
C ALA A 702 17.98 -41.82 -16.27
N VAL A 703 17.28 -40.78 -16.73
CA VAL A 703 17.89 -39.54 -17.24
C VAL A 703 18.67 -38.80 -16.16
N MET A 704 18.13 -38.73 -14.93
CA MET A 704 18.84 -38.12 -13.79
C MET A 704 20.14 -38.87 -13.46
N LEU A 705 20.10 -40.20 -13.45
CA LEU A 705 21.24 -41.06 -13.16
C LEU A 705 22.22 -41.16 -14.34
N GLY A 706 21.75 -40.95 -15.57
CA GLY A 706 22.51 -40.99 -16.83
C GLY A 706 23.36 -39.74 -17.10
N GLY A 707 23.42 -38.80 -16.16
CA GLY A 707 24.33 -37.64 -16.22
C GLY A 707 23.76 -36.37 -16.86
N ALA A 708 22.45 -36.33 -17.15
CA ALA A 708 21.80 -35.09 -17.62
C ALA A 708 21.74 -34.00 -16.54
N ILE A 709 21.82 -34.38 -15.26
CA ILE A 709 21.85 -33.49 -14.09
C ILE A 709 23.04 -33.88 -13.21
N GLN A 710 23.80 -32.90 -12.71
CA GLN A 710 24.89 -33.15 -11.76
C GLN A 710 24.33 -33.45 -10.36
N LEU A 711 24.32 -34.72 -9.98
CA LEU A 711 23.83 -35.18 -8.68
C LEU A 711 24.90 -35.05 -7.59
N LYS A 712 24.51 -34.48 -6.43
CA LYS A 712 25.34 -34.41 -5.22
C LYS A 712 25.08 -35.61 -4.31
N SER A 713 25.96 -35.86 -3.34
CA SER A 713 25.79 -36.92 -2.35
C SER A 713 24.50 -36.79 -1.52
N SER A 714 24.02 -35.55 -1.28
CA SER A 714 22.73 -35.25 -0.67
C SER A 714 21.54 -35.72 -1.51
N ASP A 715 21.64 -35.66 -2.84
CA ASP A 715 20.54 -35.97 -3.75
C ASP A 715 20.31 -37.48 -3.82
N PHE A 716 21.38 -38.27 -3.69
CA PHE A 716 21.28 -39.71 -3.51
C PHE A 716 20.58 -40.11 -2.20
N ALA A 717 20.63 -39.29 -1.15
CA ALA A 717 19.85 -39.56 0.07
C ALA A 717 18.34 -39.44 -0.19
N VAL A 718 17.94 -38.53 -1.09
CA VAL A 718 16.55 -38.37 -1.52
C VAL A 718 16.14 -39.52 -2.45
N LEU A 719 16.98 -39.88 -3.44
CA LEU A 719 16.72 -41.01 -4.36
C LEU A 719 16.57 -42.36 -3.64
N LYS A 720 17.21 -42.55 -2.48
CA LYS A 720 17.06 -43.77 -1.66
C LYS A 720 15.61 -44.04 -1.24
N GLN A 721 14.75 -43.02 -1.21
CA GLN A 721 13.32 -43.19 -0.93
C GLN A 721 12.59 -44.05 -1.98
N LEU A 722 13.13 -44.13 -3.20
CA LEU A 722 12.56 -44.93 -4.29
C LEU A 722 12.88 -46.42 -4.18
N LEU A 723 13.93 -46.81 -3.46
CA LEU A 723 14.40 -48.20 -3.36
C LEU A 723 13.32 -49.21 -2.95
N PRO A 724 12.54 -49.01 -1.87
CA PRO A 724 11.50 -49.97 -1.48
C PRO A 724 10.37 -50.08 -2.52
N LEU A 725 10.07 -48.99 -3.23
CA LEU A 725 9.04 -48.97 -4.27
C LEU A 725 9.54 -49.69 -5.53
N LEU A 726 10.78 -49.45 -5.93
CA LEU A 726 11.42 -50.12 -7.06
C LEU A 726 11.56 -51.64 -6.81
N GLU A 727 11.86 -52.05 -5.58
CA GLU A 727 11.88 -53.47 -5.18
C GLU A 727 10.50 -54.13 -5.30
N LYS A 728 9.44 -53.42 -4.92
CA LYS A 728 8.07 -53.92 -5.06
C LYS A 728 7.66 -54.04 -6.53
N VAL A 729 8.00 -53.05 -7.36
CA VAL A 729 7.74 -53.08 -8.81
C VAL A 729 8.54 -54.19 -9.49
N SER A 730 9.83 -54.35 -9.17
CA SER A 730 10.68 -55.37 -9.80
C SER A 730 10.22 -56.80 -9.51
N SER A 731 9.51 -57.03 -8.40
CA SER A 731 9.05 -58.36 -7.98
C SER A 731 7.60 -58.68 -8.36
N THR A 732 6.76 -57.66 -8.57
CA THR A 732 5.30 -57.82 -8.62
C THR A 732 4.67 -57.39 -9.95
N TYR A 733 5.35 -56.58 -10.78
CA TYR A 733 4.75 -56.00 -12.00
C TYR A 733 4.73 -56.99 -13.18
N PRO A 734 3.66 -57.07 -14.01
CA PRO A 734 3.51 -58.10 -15.04
C PRO A 734 4.45 -57.94 -16.26
N ASP A 735 4.90 -56.72 -16.55
CA ASP A 735 5.78 -56.44 -17.69
C ASP A 735 7.27 -56.67 -17.35
N PRO A 736 7.97 -57.60 -18.03
CA PRO A 736 9.37 -57.93 -17.74
C PRO A 736 10.34 -56.77 -18.02
N VAL A 737 10.03 -55.89 -18.98
CA VAL A 737 10.89 -54.75 -19.33
C VAL A 737 10.90 -53.73 -18.19
N ILE A 738 9.74 -53.52 -17.56
CA ILE A 738 9.58 -52.64 -16.40
C ILE A 738 10.24 -53.27 -15.17
N GLN A 739 10.14 -54.59 -14.98
CA GLN A 739 10.81 -55.28 -13.88
C GLN A 739 12.34 -55.15 -13.95
N GLU A 740 12.92 -55.37 -15.13
CA GLU A 740 14.37 -55.26 -15.37
C GLU A 740 14.84 -53.82 -15.14
N LEU A 741 14.17 -52.83 -15.74
CA LEU A 741 14.50 -51.42 -15.54
C LEU A 741 14.39 -51.00 -14.06
N ALA A 742 13.40 -51.52 -13.30
CA ALA A 742 13.25 -51.23 -11.88
C ALA A 742 14.39 -51.82 -11.04
N ALA A 743 14.80 -53.07 -11.34
CA ALA A 743 15.92 -53.72 -10.68
C ALA A 743 17.24 -52.98 -10.94
N ASP A 744 17.45 -52.55 -12.18
CA ASP A 744 18.66 -51.84 -12.58
C ASP A 744 18.74 -50.44 -11.98
N LEU A 745 17.65 -49.67 -12.01
CA LEU A 745 17.57 -48.37 -11.34
C LEU A 745 17.84 -48.50 -9.83
N ARG A 746 17.33 -49.56 -9.19
CA ARG A 746 17.59 -49.85 -7.78
C ARG A 746 19.09 -50.08 -7.52
N ILE A 747 19.78 -50.84 -8.37
CA ILE A 747 21.22 -51.10 -8.25
C ILE A 747 22.02 -49.80 -8.46
N THR A 748 21.69 -49.02 -9.48
CA THR A 748 22.38 -47.76 -9.78
C THR A 748 22.20 -46.72 -8.68
N ILE A 749 21.01 -46.60 -8.07
CA ILE A 749 20.80 -45.72 -6.91
C ILE A 749 21.59 -46.23 -5.69
N SER A 750 21.59 -47.54 -5.44
CA SER A 750 22.27 -48.15 -4.29
C SER A 750 23.79 -48.01 -4.36
N THR A 751 24.34 -48.03 -5.57
CA THR A 751 25.78 -47.86 -5.84
C THR A 751 26.19 -46.40 -6.03
N HIS A 752 25.30 -45.44 -5.76
CA HIS A 752 25.55 -44.00 -5.96
C HIS A 752 26.01 -43.66 -7.39
N GLY A 753 25.49 -44.37 -8.40
CA GLY A 753 25.84 -44.18 -9.81
C GLY A 753 27.19 -44.78 -10.22
N ALA A 754 27.90 -45.47 -9.33
CA ALA A 754 29.16 -46.16 -9.66
C ALA A 754 28.97 -47.34 -10.61
N PHE A 755 27.76 -47.89 -10.68
CA PHE A 755 27.39 -48.97 -11.59
C PHE A 755 26.07 -48.62 -12.29
N SER A 756 26.12 -48.45 -13.61
CA SER A 756 24.96 -48.21 -14.49
C SER A 756 24.93 -49.26 -15.59
N THR A 757 23.78 -49.89 -15.78
CA THR A 757 23.56 -50.91 -16.81
C THR A 757 23.18 -50.26 -18.15
N GLU A 758 23.35 -51.00 -19.24
CA GLU A 758 22.99 -50.54 -20.59
C GLU A 758 21.48 -50.27 -20.72
N THR A 759 20.64 -50.97 -19.95
CA THR A 759 19.19 -50.73 -19.85
C THR A 759 18.86 -49.34 -19.31
N VAL A 760 19.58 -48.84 -18.30
CA VAL A 760 19.38 -47.50 -17.72
C VAL A 760 19.85 -46.42 -18.69
N SER A 761 20.96 -46.63 -19.40
CA SER A 761 21.44 -45.67 -20.41
C SER A 761 20.52 -45.63 -21.64
N VAL A 762 20.00 -46.77 -22.10
CA VAL A 762 19.00 -46.85 -23.18
C VAL A 762 17.68 -46.21 -22.75
N ALA A 763 17.21 -46.46 -21.53
CA ALA A 763 16.02 -45.81 -20.99
C ALA A 763 16.18 -44.28 -20.92
N ALA A 764 17.35 -43.80 -20.49
CA ALA A 764 17.68 -42.37 -20.46
C ALA A 764 17.65 -41.77 -21.87
N GLN A 765 18.31 -42.41 -22.85
CA GLN A 765 18.34 -41.95 -24.24
C GLN A 765 16.95 -41.99 -24.89
N SER A 766 16.15 -43.03 -24.64
CA SER A 766 14.79 -43.13 -25.17
C SER A 766 13.86 -42.03 -24.64
N THR A 767 14.09 -41.56 -23.41
CA THR A 767 13.31 -40.49 -22.78
C THR A 767 13.75 -39.11 -23.30
N LEU A 768 15.04 -38.94 -23.60
CA LEU A 768 15.60 -37.72 -24.21
C LEU A 768 15.24 -37.57 -25.70
N ASN A 769 15.23 -38.68 -26.46
CA ASN A 769 15.04 -38.69 -27.92
C ASN A 769 13.57 -38.65 -28.37
N LYS A 770 12.60 -38.76 -27.44
CA LYS A 770 11.15 -38.66 -27.76
C LYS A 770 10.68 -37.24 -28.10
N LYS A 771 11.57 -36.24 -28.15
CA LYS A 771 11.22 -34.86 -28.54
C LYS A 771 11.01 -34.64 -30.04
N ASP A 772 11.28 -35.62 -30.92
CA ASP A 772 10.96 -35.55 -32.34
C ASP A 772 10.36 -36.88 -32.84
N PRO A 773 9.05 -36.98 -33.11
CA PRO A 773 8.47 -38.16 -33.73
C PRO A 773 8.18 -37.89 -35.22
N GLU A 774 9.20 -37.70 -36.04
CA GLU A 774 9.06 -37.90 -37.49
C GLU A 774 10.31 -38.57 -38.07
N GLY A 775 10.12 -39.81 -38.53
CA GLY A 775 11.02 -40.48 -39.47
C GLY A 775 12.12 -41.33 -38.85
N LYS A 776 11.83 -42.62 -38.64
CA LYS A 776 12.39 -43.74 -39.43
C LYS A 776 12.10 -45.08 -38.75
N ARG A 777 11.27 -45.87 -39.42
CA ARG A 777 11.23 -47.33 -39.28
C ARG A 777 12.24 -47.91 -40.28
N GLU A 778 12.97 -48.93 -39.80
CA GLU A 778 13.73 -49.95 -40.54
C GLU A 778 15.02 -49.43 -41.21
N GLU A 779 16.18 -50.10 -41.17
CA GLU A 779 16.49 -51.54 -41.12
C GLU A 779 17.74 -51.84 -40.27
N GLN A 780 17.76 -53.06 -39.72
CA GLN A 780 18.94 -53.71 -39.15
C GLN A 780 19.96 -54.03 -40.25
N GLN A 781 21.26 -53.84 -40.00
CA GLN A 781 22.27 -54.89 -40.24
C GLN A 781 23.65 -54.54 -39.68
N GLN A 782 24.27 -55.60 -39.16
CA GLN A 782 25.62 -55.67 -38.62
C GLN A 782 26.68 -55.15 -39.60
N THR A 783 27.74 -54.52 -39.09
CA THR A 783 29.12 -55.05 -39.20
C THR A 783 30.14 -54.15 -38.49
N SER A 784 31.03 -54.83 -37.78
CA SER A 784 32.35 -54.42 -37.28
C SER A 784 33.19 -53.61 -38.28
N TYR A 785 33.91 -52.57 -37.84
CA TYR A 785 35.38 -52.53 -37.72
C TYR A 785 35.90 -51.12 -37.35
N GLU A 786 37.03 -51.18 -36.64
CA GLU A 786 37.97 -50.21 -36.08
C GLU A 786 38.34 -48.89 -36.83
N ARG A 787 38.65 -47.86 -35.99
CA ARG A 787 39.89 -47.04 -35.95
C ARG A 787 40.11 -45.89 -36.95
N TYR A 788 40.14 -44.69 -36.33
CA TYR A 788 41.04 -43.51 -36.50
C TYR A 788 41.21 -42.76 -37.83
N SER A 789 41.19 -41.43 -37.65
CA SER A 789 42.05 -40.38 -38.23
C SER A 789 41.87 -39.92 -39.68
N ASP A 790 41.31 -38.70 -39.79
CA ASP A 790 42.04 -37.46 -40.11
C ASP A 790 42.19 -37.00 -41.58
N VAL A 791 42.11 -35.67 -41.71
CA VAL A 791 42.56 -34.75 -42.78
C VAL A 791 41.76 -34.59 -44.09
N SER A 792 40.92 -33.55 -44.06
CA SER A 792 40.82 -32.37 -44.94
C SER A 792 41.43 -32.30 -46.36
N HIS A 793 40.63 -31.61 -47.20
CA HIS A 793 40.93 -30.70 -48.32
C HIS A 793 40.97 -31.25 -49.76
N GLY A 794 40.13 -30.62 -50.60
CA GLY A 794 40.19 -30.71 -52.06
C GLY A 794 39.06 -29.95 -52.74
N HIS A 795 39.24 -28.65 -52.89
CA HIS A 795 38.43 -27.69 -53.65
C HIS A 795 38.35 -28.06 -55.15
N LEU A 796 37.25 -27.70 -55.85
CA LEU A 796 37.19 -27.13 -57.22
C LEU A 796 35.76 -27.16 -57.80
N GLU A 797 35.16 -25.99 -58.02
CA GLU A 797 34.15 -25.76 -59.08
C GLU A 797 34.87 -25.67 -60.45
N PRO A 798 34.17 -25.93 -61.59
CA PRO A 798 33.59 -24.79 -62.31
C PRO A 798 32.23 -25.03 -63.02
N GLN A 799 31.60 -23.88 -63.25
CA GLN A 799 30.35 -23.49 -63.90
C GLN A 799 29.90 -24.14 -65.25
N GLN A 800 28.56 -24.20 -65.37
CA GLN A 800 27.68 -23.76 -66.49
C GLN A 800 27.13 -24.73 -67.59
N SER A 801 25.79 -24.92 -67.48
CA SER A 801 24.71 -24.76 -68.48
C SER A 801 24.52 -25.76 -69.64
N HIS A 802 23.38 -26.50 -69.67
CA HIS A 802 22.18 -26.18 -70.48
C HIS A 802 21.11 -27.32 -70.45
N VAL A 803 19.88 -26.94 -70.08
CA VAL A 803 18.54 -27.23 -70.68
C VAL A 803 17.93 -28.65 -70.69
N ALA A 804 16.94 -28.80 -69.78
CA ALA A 804 15.57 -29.34 -69.89
C ALA A 804 15.28 -30.77 -70.38
N SER A 805 14.67 -31.60 -69.53
CA SER A 805 13.20 -31.80 -69.50
C SER A 805 12.72 -32.79 -68.42
N HIS A 806 11.63 -32.39 -67.74
CA HIS A 806 10.64 -33.19 -66.97
C HIS A 806 11.06 -34.01 -65.74
N GLU A 807 10.96 -33.37 -64.56
CA GLU A 807 10.57 -34.02 -63.30
C GLU A 807 9.14 -33.60 -62.92
N VAL A 808 8.32 -34.54 -62.46
CA VAL A 808 7.14 -34.29 -61.63
C VAL A 808 7.53 -34.71 -60.21
N ARG A 809 7.74 -33.70 -59.36
CA ARG A 809 7.96 -33.81 -57.92
C ARG A 809 7.23 -32.65 -57.24
N GLU A 810 6.27 -32.94 -56.39
CA GLU A 810 6.22 -32.31 -55.06
C GLU A 810 7.44 -32.82 -54.24
N PRO A 811 7.87 -32.27 -53.09
CA PRO A 811 7.32 -31.18 -52.27
C PRO A 811 8.41 -30.19 -51.75
N SER A 812 8.01 -29.24 -50.91
CA SER A 812 8.62 -28.89 -49.59
C SER A 812 8.72 -27.38 -49.28
N THR A 813 8.12 -27.06 -48.14
CA THR A 813 8.40 -26.02 -47.14
C THR A 813 9.48 -24.96 -47.43
N THR A 814 9.06 -23.69 -47.45
CA THR A 814 9.50 -22.57 -46.59
C THR A 814 9.21 -21.26 -47.33
N ALA A 815 8.30 -20.44 -46.82
CA ALA A 815 8.19 -19.07 -47.29
C ALA A 815 7.68 -18.16 -46.17
N LYS A 816 8.59 -17.30 -45.72
CA LYS A 816 8.30 -15.97 -45.17
C LYS A 816 7.05 -15.40 -45.87
N GLN A 817 5.94 -15.30 -45.16
CA GLN A 817 4.77 -14.59 -45.70
C GLN A 817 5.09 -13.10 -45.75
N LYS A 818 5.45 -12.67 -46.96
CA LYS A 818 5.26 -11.29 -47.39
C LYS A 818 3.77 -11.00 -47.30
N SER A 819 3.43 -9.87 -46.69
CA SER A 819 2.12 -9.23 -46.73
C SER A 819 1.69 -8.99 -48.18
N GLY A 820 0.97 -9.94 -48.77
CA GLY A 820 0.23 -9.77 -50.01
C GLY A 820 -1.21 -9.44 -49.66
N SER A 821 -1.72 -8.30 -50.14
CA SER A 821 -3.12 -7.92 -49.96
C SER A 821 -4.04 -8.95 -50.63
N VAL A 822 -5.05 -9.46 -49.93
CA VAL A 822 -6.05 -10.40 -50.47
C VAL A 822 -6.66 -9.87 -51.78
N THR A 823 -6.71 -10.73 -52.79
CA THR A 823 -7.29 -10.42 -54.08
C THR A 823 -8.82 -10.54 -54.03
N THR A 824 -9.52 -9.83 -54.92
CA THR A 824 -10.99 -9.83 -54.94
C THR A 824 -11.57 -11.21 -55.30
N GLU A 825 -10.81 -12.00 -56.05
CA GLU A 825 -11.17 -13.36 -56.47
C GLU A 825 -11.12 -14.34 -55.29
N GLU A 826 -10.05 -14.31 -54.49
CA GLU A 826 -9.92 -15.14 -53.27
C GLU A 826 -11.01 -14.86 -52.24
N LEU A 827 -11.41 -13.58 -52.08
CA LEU A 827 -12.50 -13.21 -51.18
C LEU A 827 -13.85 -13.75 -51.68
N GLN A 828 -14.09 -13.67 -52.99
CA GLN A 828 -15.33 -14.15 -53.60
C GLN A 828 -15.43 -15.67 -53.56
N GLU A 829 -14.32 -16.37 -53.76
CA GLU A 829 -14.21 -17.82 -53.59
C GLU A 829 -14.46 -18.27 -52.15
N ALA A 830 -13.90 -17.56 -51.16
CA ALA A 830 -14.14 -17.85 -49.74
C ALA A 830 -15.61 -17.61 -49.34
N LEU A 831 -16.26 -16.57 -49.87
CA LEU A 831 -17.69 -16.30 -49.62
C LEU A 831 -18.61 -17.34 -50.27
N LEU A 832 -18.26 -17.85 -51.46
CA LEU A 832 -18.99 -18.94 -52.10
C LEU A 832 -18.79 -20.26 -51.35
N SER A 833 -17.56 -20.53 -50.91
CA SER A 833 -17.20 -21.72 -50.14
C SER A 833 -17.88 -21.75 -48.76
N ALA A 834 -18.26 -20.60 -48.20
CA ALA A 834 -19.07 -20.50 -46.98
C ALA A 834 -20.52 -21.05 -47.14
N TYR A 835 -20.92 -21.42 -48.35
CA TYR A 835 -22.17 -22.13 -48.63
C TYR A 835 -21.94 -23.49 -49.30
N ASP A 836 -20.70 -24.00 -49.32
CA ASP A 836 -20.38 -25.29 -49.91
C ASP A 836 -21.17 -26.43 -49.24
N PRO A 837 -21.73 -27.41 -49.98
CA PRO A 837 -22.47 -28.52 -49.38
C PRO A 837 -21.60 -29.43 -48.48
N GLN A 838 -20.28 -29.42 -48.64
CA GLN A 838 -19.35 -30.14 -47.77
C GLN A 838 -19.07 -29.34 -46.49
N ILE A 839 -19.46 -29.91 -45.35
CA ILE A 839 -19.28 -29.34 -44.01
C ILE A 839 -17.82 -28.91 -43.74
N PRO A 840 -16.78 -29.71 -44.05
CA PRO A 840 -15.39 -29.31 -43.78
C PRO A 840 -14.95 -28.09 -44.60
N THR A 841 -15.36 -28.03 -45.87
CA THR A 841 -15.06 -26.93 -46.79
C THR A 841 -15.75 -25.64 -46.33
N ARG A 842 -17.02 -25.75 -45.92
CA ARG A 842 -17.79 -24.66 -45.35
C ARG A 842 -17.17 -24.11 -44.06
N ALA A 843 -16.83 -24.98 -43.11
CA ALA A 843 -16.18 -24.58 -41.86
C ALA A 843 -14.79 -23.96 -42.09
N ALA A 844 -13.99 -24.51 -43.01
CA ALA A 844 -12.69 -23.95 -43.39
C ALA A 844 -12.82 -22.55 -44.03
N ALA A 845 -13.85 -22.33 -44.84
CA ALA A 845 -14.14 -21.01 -45.43
C ALA A 845 -14.50 -19.99 -44.34
N LEU A 846 -15.40 -20.33 -43.41
CA LEU A 846 -15.77 -19.44 -42.29
C LEU A 846 -14.57 -19.09 -41.39
N ARG A 847 -13.67 -20.06 -41.13
CA ARG A 847 -12.43 -19.82 -40.38
C ARG A 847 -11.44 -18.93 -41.14
N THR A 848 -11.36 -19.09 -42.46
CA THR A 848 -10.51 -18.25 -43.31
C THR A 848 -10.99 -16.80 -43.31
N LEU A 849 -12.30 -16.58 -43.44
CA LEU A 849 -12.92 -15.26 -43.30
C LEU A 849 -12.67 -14.66 -41.90
N SER A 850 -12.80 -15.46 -40.85
CA SER A 850 -12.53 -15.04 -39.46
C SER A 850 -11.07 -14.61 -39.27
N ARG A 851 -10.12 -15.35 -39.82
CA ARG A 851 -8.67 -15.02 -39.77
C ARG A 851 -8.37 -13.68 -40.44
N TRP A 852 -9.01 -13.40 -41.58
CA TRP A 852 -8.80 -12.12 -42.26
C TRP A 852 -9.45 -10.93 -41.54
N ILE A 853 -10.53 -11.15 -40.78
CA ILE A 853 -11.10 -10.15 -39.86
C ILE A 853 -10.11 -9.85 -38.73
N GLU A 854 -9.53 -10.88 -38.13
CA GLU A 854 -8.52 -10.77 -37.07
C GLU A 854 -7.27 -10.00 -37.55
N GLN A 855 -6.86 -10.20 -38.80
CA GLN A 855 -5.74 -9.49 -39.46
C GLN A 855 -6.10 -8.05 -39.89
N ARG A 856 -7.33 -7.58 -39.65
CA ARG A 856 -7.83 -6.22 -39.96
C ARG A 856 -7.63 -5.81 -41.43
N GLU A 857 -7.88 -6.72 -42.36
CA GLU A 857 -7.72 -6.42 -43.77
C GLU A 857 -8.75 -5.38 -44.27
N ALA A 858 -8.25 -4.29 -44.87
CA ALA A 858 -9.06 -3.13 -45.26
C ALA A 858 -10.24 -3.46 -46.21
N LYS A 859 -10.08 -4.45 -47.11
CA LYS A 859 -11.13 -4.85 -48.05
C LYS A 859 -12.29 -5.59 -47.36
N ILE A 860 -11.99 -6.34 -46.31
CA ILE A 860 -12.95 -7.15 -45.55
C ILE A 860 -13.73 -6.28 -44.56
N LEU A 861 -13.03 -5.31 -43.96
CA LEU A 861 -13.65 -4.25 -43.14
C LEU A 861 -14.68 -3.43 -43.94
N GLY A 862 -14.46 -3.22 -45.25
CA GLY A 862 -15.43 -2.57 -46.15
C GLY A 862 -16.69 -3.39 -46.46
N MET A 863 -16.70 -4.71 -46.20
CA MET A 863 -17.82 -5.63 -46.52
C MET A 863 -18.46 -6.24 -45.26
N GLN A 864 -18.23 -5.66 -44.09
CA GLN A 864 -18.72 -6.09 -42.77
C GLN A 864 -20.20 -6.50 -42.72
N GLU A 865 -21.12 -5.77 -43.37
CA GLU A 865 -22.56 -6.09 -43.33
C GLU A 865 -22.88 -7.38 -44.08
N LYS A 866 -22.15 -7.67 -45.17
CA LYS A 866 -22.27 -8.93 -45.92
C LYS A 866 -21.67 -10.09 -45.13
N LEU A 867 -20.54 -9.87 -44.46
CA LEU A 867 -19.90 -10.89 -43.62
C LEU A 867 -20.75 -11.24 -42.40
N LEU A 868 -21.31 -10.23 -41.73
CA LEU A 868 -22.24 -10.43 -40.62
C LEU A 868 -23.43 -11.29 -41.09
N LYS A 869 -24.00 -10.97 -42.26
CA LYS A 869 -25.10 -11.77 -42.83
C LYS A 869 -24.69 -13.22 -43.09
N VAL A 870 -23.51 -13.45 -43.68
CA VAL A 870 -23.00 -14.81 -43.96
C VAL A 870 -22.80 -15.61 -42.66
N PHE A 871 -22.25 -15.00 -41.61
CA PHE A 871 -22.08 -15.68 -40.33
C PHE A 871 -23.42 -15.95 -39.63
N LEU A 872 -24.36 -15.00 -39.67
CA LEU A 872 -25.69 -15.19 -39.09
C LEU A 872 -26.48 -16.29 -39.80
N GLU A 873 -26.41 -16.38 -41.14
CA GLU A 873 -27.06 -17.46 -41.91
C GLU A 873 -26.44 -18.84 -41.61
N ASN A 874 -25.14 -18.90 -41.30
CA ASN A 874 -24.45 -20.13 -40.90
C ASN A 874 -24.61 -20.48 -39.40
N LEU A 875 -25.19 -19.59 -38.60
CA LEU A 875 -25.47 -19.84 -37.17
C LEU A 875 -26.59 -20.87 -36.98
N GLU A 876 -27.57 -20.87 -37.90
CA GLU A 876 -28.71 -21.78 -37.90
C GLU A 876 -28.37 -23.18 -38.46
N HIS A 877 -27.10 -23.43 -38.80
CA HIS A 877 -26.68 -24.74 -39.28
C HIS A 877 -26.71 -25.79 -38.15
N GLU A 878 -27.08 -27.03 -38.49
CA GLU A 878 -27.17 -28.17 -37.55
C GLU A 878 -25.78 -28.64 -37.09
N ASP A 879 -24.78 -28.60 -37.97
CA ASP A 879 -23.42 -29.08 -37.68
C ASP A 879 -22.59 -28.13 -36.79
N THR A 880 -22.02 -28.69 -35.72
CA THR A 880 -21.19 -28.01 -34.72
C THR A 880 -19.97 -27.29 -35.28
N PHE A 881 -19.28 -27.85 -36.29
CA PHE A 881 -18.11 -27.20 -36.85
C PHE A 881 -18.45 -25.94 -37.63
N VAL A 882 -19.64 -25.88 -38.24
CA VAL A 882 -20.10 -24.72 -39.02
C VAL A 882 -20.59 -23.62 -38.08
N TYR A 883 -21.51 -23.90 -37.17
CA TYR A 883 -22.07 -22.85 -36.31
C TYR A 883 -21.05 -22.32 -35.28
N LEU A 884 -20.13 -23.14 -34.75
CA LEU A 884 -19.06 -22.64 -33.86
C LEU A 884 -18.08 -21.73 -34.63
N SER A 885 -17.77 -22.07 -35.88
CA SER A 885 -16.94 -21.21 -36.73
C SER A 885 -17.65 -19.90 -37.05
N ALA A 886 -18.98 -19.91 -37.18
CA ALA A 886 -19.79 -18.71 -37.34
C ALA A 886 -19.82 -17.85 -36.08
N ILE A 887 -20.02 -18.45 -34.89
CA ILE A 887 -19.99 -17.75 -33.60
C ILE A 887 -18.65 -17.03 -33.41
N GLN A 888 -17.54 -17.70 -33.69
CA GLN A 888 -16.20 -17.11 -33.61
C GLN A 888 -16.06 -15.92 -34.58
N GLY A 889 -16.55 -16.05 -35.81
CA GLY A 889 -16.53 -14.97 -36.80
C GLY A 889 -17.33 -13.74 -36.39
N VAL A 890 -18.52 -13.92 -35.80
CA VAL A 890 -19.34 -12.81 -35.28
C VAL A 890 -18.67 -12.11 -34.09
N ALA A 891 -18.07 -12.88 -33.17
CA ALA A 891 -17.34 -12.32 -32.04
C ALA A 891 -16.18 -11.43 -32.51
N LEU A 892 -15.34 -11.92 -33.42
CA LEU A 892 -14.22 -11.16 -34.00
C LEU A 892 -14.68 -9.91 -34.78
N LEU A 893 -15.81 -9.99 -35.48
CA LEU A 893 -16.37 -8.83 -36.18
C LEU A 893 -16.89 -7.76 -35.22
N SER A 894 -17.41 -8.18 -34.06
CA SER A 894 -17.92 -7.32 -33.00
C SER A 894 -16.81 -6.55 -32.28
N ASP A 895 -15.59 -7.07 -32.25
CA ASP A 895 -14.41 -6.35 -31.74
C ASP A 895 -14.05 -5.14 -32.61
N VAL A 896 -14.43 -5.14 -33.88
CA VAL A 896 -14.13 -4.04 -34.80
C VAL A 896 -15.27 -3.02 -34.89
N TYR A 897 -16.53 -3.47 -34.77
CA TYR A 897 -17.72 -2.59 -34.92
C TYR A 897 -18.84 -2.93 -33.92
N PRO A 898 -18.62 -2.73 -32.62
CA PRO A 898 -19.59 -3.11 -31.58
C PRO A 898 -20.92 -2.36 -31.71
N GLU A 899 -20.88 -1.07 -32.10
CA GLU A 899 -22.05 -0.18 -32.13
C GLU A 899 -23.17 -0.65 -33.07
N LYS A 900 -22.85 -1.35 -34.16
CA LYS A 900 -23.84 -1.86 -35.13
C LYS A 900 -24.28 -3.30 -34.85
N ILE A 901 -23.39 -4.13 -34.31
CA ILE A 901 -23.61 -5.58 -34.17
C ILE A 901 -24.35 -5.89 -32.87
N LEU A 902 -23.99 -5.23 -31.76
CA LEU A 902 -24.62 -5.45 -30.45
C LEU A 902 -26.13 -5.19 -30.45
N PRO A 903 -26.65 -4.07 -31.02
CA PRO A 903 -28.11 -3.85 -31.05
C PRO A 903 -28.85 -4.92 -31.85
N GLY A 904 -28.24 -5.44 -32.92
CA GLY A 904 -28.81 -6.50 -33.75
C GLY A 904 -28.88 -7.85 -33.02
N LEU A 905 -27.81 -8.23 -32.32
CA LEU A 905 -27.77 -9.47 -31.52
C LEU A 905 -28.70 -9.40 -30.30
N LEU A 906 -28.77 -8.25 -29.63
CA LEU A 906 -29.68 -8.04 -28.51
C LEU A 906 -31.15 -8.09 -28.95
N ALA A 907 -31.48 -7.51 -30.12
CA ALA A 907 -32.83 -7.60 -30.68
C ALA A 907 -33.20 -9.05 -31.08
N GLN A 908 -32.25 -9.85 -31.56
CA GLN A 908 -32.45 -11.27 -31.85
C GLN A 908 -32.65 -12.09 -30.57
N TYR A 909 -31.89 -11.77 -29.51
CA TYR A 909 -32.00 -12.41 -28.21
C TYR A 909 -33.34 -12.10 -27.51
N ASP A 910 -33.79 -10.84 -27.54
CA ASP A 910 -35.01 -10.32 -26.87
C ASP A 910 -36.32 -10.65 -27.60
N SER A 911 -36.28 -11.30 -28.76
CA SER A 911 -37.48 -11.60 -29.55
C SER A 911 -38.41 -12.60 -28.83
N SER A 912 -39.30 -12.06 -28.00
CA SER A 912 -40.37 -12.72 -27.23
C SER A 912 -41.53 -13.26 -28.08
N LYS A 913 -41.41 -13.21 -29.41
CA LYS A 913 -42.43 -13.68 -30.37
C LYS A 913 -41.82 -14.70 -31.33
N ASP A 914 -41.86 -15.98 -30.97
CA ASP A 914 -41.94 -17.20 -31.82
C ASP A 914 -41.17 -17.29 -33.15
N ARG A 915 -40.09 -16.53 -33.38
CA ARG A 915 -39.34 -16.57 -34.65
C ARG A 915 -38.05 -17.39 -34.62
N HIS A 916 -37.50 -17.71 -33.45
CA HIS A 916 -36.24 -18.44 -33.33
C HIS A 916 -36.35 -19.58 -32.32
N THR A 917 -35.74 -20.72 -32.64
CA THR A 917 -35.68 -21.90 -31.75
C THR A 917 -34.87 -21.57 -30.48
N PRO A 918 -35.13 -22.25 -29.35
CA PRO A 918 -34.35 -22.07 -28.12
C PRO A 918 -32.85 -22.30 -28.34
N GLU A 919 -32.50 -23.19 -29.26
CA GLU A 919 -31.11 -23.47 -29.68
C GLU A 919 -30.46 -22.25 -30.34
N THR A 920 -31.15 -21.54 -31.24
CA THR A 920 -30.64 -20.31 -31.85
C THR A 920 -30.49 -19.20 -30.80
N ARG A 921 -31.40 -19.09 -29.83
CA ARG A 921 -31.27 -18.14 -28.71
C ARG A 921 -30.05 -18.44 -27.83
N MET A 922 -29.78 -19.71 -27.56
CA MET A 922 -28.58 -20.16 -26.84
C MET A 922 -27.30 -19.79 -27.61
N LYS A 923 -27.25 -20.07 -28.93
CA LYS A 923 -26.11 -19.71 -29.79
C LYS A 923 -25.86 -18.19 -29.84
N VAL A 924 -26.92 -17.37 -29.89
CA VAL A 924 -26.81 -15.90 -29.83
C VAL A 924 -26.34 -15.42 -28.45
N GLY A 925 -26.82 -16.05 -27.37
CA GLY A 925 -26.35 -15.79 -26.01
C GLY A 925 -24.85 -16.07 -25.84
N GLU A 926 -24.36 -17.15 -26.43
CA GLU A 926 -22.93 -17.51 -26.43
C GLU A 926 -22.07 -16.46 -27.17
N ILE A 927 -22.57 -15.92 -28.30
CA ILE A 927 -21.91 -14.80 -29.01
C ILE A 927 -21.82 -13.58 -28.10
N LEU A 928 -22.93 -13.16 -27.48
CA LEU A 928 -22.98 -11.99 -26.59
C LEU A 928 -22.01 -12.14 -25.41
N MET A 929 -21.93 -13.33 -24.81
CA MET A 929 -20.99 -13.61 -23.72
C MET A 929 -19.53 -13.45 -24.17
N ARG A 930 -19.17 -13.97 -25.35
CA ARG A 930 -17.81 -13.82 -25.90
C ARG A 930 -17.45 -12.36 -26.18
N ILE A 931 -18.39 -11.58 -26.71
CA ILE A 931 -18.19 -10.14 -26.99
C ILE A 931 -17.96 -9.37 -25.69
N VAL A 932 -18.77 -9.60 -24.66
CA VAL A 932 -18.61 -8.94 -23.35
C VAL A 932 -17.25 -9.26 -22.73
N ARG A 933 -16.79 -10.51 -22.85
CA ARG A 933 -15.46 -10.91 -22.36
C ARG A 933 -14.33 -10.22 -23.10
N ALA A 934 -14.42 -10.11 -24.42
CA ALA A 934 -13.40 -9.46 -25.25
C ALA A 934 -13.33 -7.94 -25.01
N LEU A 935 -14.48 -7.26 -24.93
CA LEU A 935 -14.52 -5.81 -24.65
C LEU A 935 -13.99 -5.47 -23.24
N GLY A 936 -14.16 -6.36 -22.26
CA GLY A 936 -13.68 -6.16 -20.89
C GLY A 936 -12.15 -6.02 -20.77
N GLU A 937 -11.37 -6.68 -21.63
CA GLU A 937 -9.89 -6.65 -21.59
C GLU A 937 -9.30 -5.30 -22.04
N PHE A 938 -9.96 -4.56 -22.94
CA PHE A 938 -9.47 -3.28 -23.47
C PHE A 938 -9.63 -2.09 -22.50
N SER A 939 -10.66 -2.11 -21.66
CA SER A 939 -10.88 -1.09 -20.63
C SER A 939 -9.81 -1.08 -19.53
N CYS A 940 -9.09 -2.18 -19.34
CA CYS A 940 -8.11 -2.33 -18.26
C CYS A 940 -6.66 -1.97 -18.68
N SER A 941 -6.40 -1.78 -19.98
CA SER A 941 -5.07 -1.47 -20.53
C SER A 941 -4.90 0.01 -20.93
N SER A 942 -5.97 0.81 -20.82
CA SER A 942 -6.00 2.23 -21.18
C SER A 942 -6.28 3.18 -20.00
N LEU A 943 -6.27 2.65 -18.77
CA LEU A 943 -6.30 3.36 -17.49
C LEU A 943 -5.05 2.98 -16.70
#